data_AF-A0A3B9GQS6-F1
#
_entry.id   AF-A0A3B9GQS6-F1
#
_cell.length_a   1.000
_cell.length_b   1.000
_cell.length_c   1.000
_cell.angle_alpha   90.00
_cell.angle_beta   90.00
_cell.angle_gamma   90.00
#
_symmetry.space_group_name_H-M   'P 1'
#
loop_
_entity.id
_entity.type
_entity.pdbx_description
1 polymer ?
#
loop_
_entity_poly.entity_id
_entity_poly.type
_entity_poly.pdbx_seq_one_letter_code
_entity_poly.pdbx_strand_id
1 'polypeptide(L)'
;MSIILDKDNEVVTYENQPEEARHMFPNLRDGEQYASDAEAAALRAEAAAAQAMSGTPEGYSNLVGSIADIFSSGTNYRAGDYVLYESSLYRFTADHDAGSWIGSDAQAVILADEVTELKDDFTQSIDRVTSKLTLVESKNLFNYETAQEGIAEINGAKTINSNYYYSALIEVSPRDVLRAYYKSTNDIVYTANMTKVCAYTAEDSVDATSGQDSSNSMYTVPNGIKYVQITFSSGIYATAIVTKNNSAQPTAYIPYFLPYYAATDDFIDAALSGYSFISGQVTKSDTDFWSLNKSENLFNKADVVSGKYFNPNGTNLSDAASMFASYVKLDGSGTYSFYANAAFLGEAGAKKIQILDKNKTYLKTLEAATSETEASSLYLVSLSISDADISEGAYYIGYSQRLNQIDELMIVKSATYPTDYIPFFEYWTIPDLKNVDENPLFGKKVVFDGDSICAGLGSAMGNYGNGWAGRIGVNNEMEYYNVGVSGACITAETYFNNDTSRPRHWISRYIDTIHENYPDADYIIGEGGTNDADNFYNDPAKLGTFDEADFTGPFEDTTFYGAMDSWCKKALTYFPKAKIGFIVAQKMGLGFTGYTKNRYDYFTYAEKVCKKWGIPVINLWDSGQLRPDVESNYNPTYNTIQTATEHGYSYYDGQHLTAYGYDVISPKITAWMKTL
;
A
#
# COMPACT_ATOMS: atom_id res chain seq x y z
N MET A 1 5.63 3.52 -2.60
CA MET A 1 6.34 4.58 -1.85
C MET A 1 7.48 5.14 -2.71
N SER A 2 7.71 6.46 -2.75
CA SER A 2 8.90 7.07 -3.40
C SER A 2 9.89 7.51 -2.33
N ILE A 3 11.12 7.02 -2.37
CA ILE A 3 12.22 7.50 -1.52
C ILE A 3 13.00 8.53 -2.34
N ILE A 4 13.11 9.76 -1.86
CA ILE A 4 14.00 10.77 -2.43
C ILE A 4 15.29 10.71 -1.63
N LEU A 5 16.30 10.08 -2.22
CA LEU A 5 17.68 10.14 -1.74
C LEU A 5 18.37 11.31 -2.44
N ASP A 6 19.21 12.03 -1.71
CA ASP A 6 20.13 12.96 -2.36
C ASP A 6 21.29 12.23 -3.05
N LYS A 7 22.16 13.01 -3.70
CA LYS A 7 23.31 12.50 -4.47
C LYS A 7 24.38 11.78 -3.62
N ASP A 8 24.29 11.88 -2.30
CA ASP A 8 25.19 11.27 -1.34
C ASP A 8 24.53 10.05 -0.63
N ASN A 9 23.36 9.62 -1.12
CA ASN A 9 22.53 8.54 -0.59
C ASN A 9 21.93 8.80 0.81
N GLU A 10 21.78 10.07 1.21
CA GLU A 10 21.08 10.44 2.44
C GLU A 10 19.58 10.71 2.19
N VAL A 11 18.76 10.44 3.20
CA VAL A 11 17.30 10.64 3.18
C VAL A 11 16.98 12.09 3.55
N VAL A 12 16.30 12.85 2.68
CA VAL A 12 16.00 14.27 2.93
C VAL A 12 14.66 14.44 3.66
N THR A 13 14.66 15.07 4.84
CA THR A 13 13.46 15.38 5.64
C THR A 13 13.11 16.88 5.64
N TYR A 14 11.83 17.20 5.87
CA TYR A 14 11.24 18.55 5.74
C TYR A 14 11.76 19.59 6.76
N GLU A 15 12.50 19.19 7.79
CA GLU A 15 12.91 20.07 8.90
C GLU A 15 14.13 20.98 8.60
N ASN A 16 14.84 20.77 7.49
CA ASN A 16 16.09 21.49 7.19
C ASN A 16 16.00 22.58 6.11
N GLN A 17 14.83 23.21 5.90
CA GLN A 17 14.69 24.27 4.88
C GLN A 17 14.71 25.71 5.45
N PRO A 18 15.38 26.67 4.77
CA PRO A 18 15.31 28.08 5.11
C PRO A 18 13.90 28.68 4.90
N GLU A 19 13.56 29.68 5.71
CA GLU A 19 12.21 30.24 5.95
C GLU A 19 11.44 30.69 4.69
N GLU A 20 12.13 30.90 3.57
CA GLU A 20 11.56 31.38 2.30
C GLU A 20 10.86 30.27 1.48
N ALA A 21 11.05 28.98 1.81
CA ALA A 21 10.41 27.85 1.12
C ALA A 21 8.99 27.50 1.62
N ARG A 22 8.54 28.07 2.75
CA ARG A 22 7.22 27.79 3.36
C ARG A 22 6.01 28.32 2.57
N HIS A 23 6.22 29.17 1.56
CA HIS A 23 5.13 29.80 0.79
C HIS A 23 4.83 29.16 -0.57
N MET A 24 5.48 28.04 -0.94
CA MET A 24 5.33 27.42 -2.26
C MET A 24 4.17 26.41 -2.41
N PHE A 25 3.41 26.10 -1.34
CA PHE A 25 2.28 25.15 -1.40
C PHE A 25 1.07 25.60 -0.55
N PRO A 26 0.17 26.45 -1.10
CA PRO A 26 -0.95 26.99 -0.33
C PRO A 26 -2.12 26.00 -0.12
N ASN A 27 -2.08 24.80 -0.71
CA ASN A 27 -3.14 23.79 -0.61
C ASN A 27 -2.76 22.53 0.18
N LEU A 28 -1.59 22.51 0.83
CA LEU A 28 -1.33 21.55 1.89
C LEU A 28 -1.87 22.17 3.18
N ARG A 29 -3.06 21.75 3.58
CA ARG A 29 -3.64 22.12 4.89
C ARG A 29 -2.76 21.55 6.00
N ASP A 30 -2.63 22.34 7.06
CA ASP A 30 -1.87 22.01 8.27
C ASP A 30 -2.09 20.57 8.74
N GLY A 31 -0.99 19.81 8.91
CA GLY A 31 -0.94 18.68 9.83
C GLY A 31 -0.88 17.25 9.29
N GLU A 32 -0.87 16.99 7.98
CA GLU A 32 -0.71 15.61 7.48
C GLU A 32 0.76 15.24 7.32
N GLN A 33 1.33 14.73 8.41
CA GLN A 33 2.69 14.18 8.46
C GLN A 33 2.66 12.73 7.96
N TYR A 34 2.77 12.51 6.64
CA TYR A 34 3.06 11.17 6.08
C TYR A 34 4.54 10.86 6.25
N ALA A 35 4.98 10.65 7.49
CA ALA A 35 6.20 9.92 7.79
C ALA A 35 5.79 8.49 8.13
N SER A 36 6.33 7.52 7.40
CA SER A 36 6.08 6.11 7.71
C SER A 36 6.71 5.71 9.05
N ASP A 37 6.17 4.67 9.69
CA ASP A 37 6.71 4.07 10.93
C ASP A 37 8.20 3.66 10.82
N ALA A 38 8.73 3.51 9.60
CA ALA A 38 10.14 3.19 9.35
C ALA A 38 11.05 4.45 9.40
N GLU A 39 10.60 5.60 8.91
CA GLU A 39 11.32 6.87 9.03
C GLU A 39 11.26 7.40 10.46
N ALA A 40 10.11 7.30 11.12
CA ALA A 40 9.98 7.63 12.54
C ALA A 40 10.82 6.68 13.42
N ALA A 41 10.96 5.41 13.05
CA ALA A 41 11.84 4.47 13.74
C ALA A 41 13.33 4.74 13.46
N ALA A 42 13.71 5.10 12.22
CA ALA A 42 15.07 5.48 11.87
C ALA A 42 15.50 6.79 12.54
N LEU A 43 14.67 7.85 12.48
CA LEU A 43 14.88 9.12 13.19
C LEU A 43 14.88 8.94 14.72
N ARG A 44 14.04 8.06 15.28
CA ARG A 44 14.08 7.72 16.72
C ARG A 44 15.33 6.91 17.07
N ALA A 45 15.78 6.00 16.21
CA ALA A 45 17.02 5.25 16.40
C ALA A 45 18.26 6.15 16.28
N GLU A 46 18.24 7.13 15.37
CA GLU A 46 19.31 8.10 15.18
C GLU A 46 19.33 9.17 16.29
N ALA A 47 18.16 9.64 16.74
CA ALA A 47 18.03 10.53 17.90
C ALA A 47 18.36 9.80 19.22
N ALA A 48 18.03 8.52 19.34
CA ALA A 48 18.43 7.66 20.46
C ALA A 48 19.93 7.35 20.43
N ALA A 49 20.53 7.15 19.25
CA ALA A 49 21.97 6.99 19.08
C ALA A 49 22.73 8.30 19.38
N ALA A 50 22.17 9.46 19.00
CA ALA A 50 22.70 10.78 19.32
C ALA A 50 22.58 11.12 20.82
N GLN A 51 21.49 10.72 21.48
CA GLN A 51 21.36 10.81 22.94
C GLN A 51 22.27 9.81 23.67
N ALA A 52 22.50 8.61 23.10
CA ALA A 52 23.40 7.60 23.65
C ALA A 52 24.88 8.03 23.61
N MET A 53 25.27 8.90 22.68
CA MET A 53 26.60 9.53 22.65
C MET A 53 26.81 10.64 23.70
N SER A 54 25.79 10.98 24.51
CA SER A 54 25.91 11.99 25.59
C SER A 54 26.56 11.47 26.88
N GLY A 55 26.85 10.16 26.97
CA GLY A 55 27.77 9.60 27.97
C GLY A 55 27.27 9.46 29.41
N THR A 56 25.96 9.40 29.67
CA THR A 56 25.44 9.19 31.03
C THR A 56 25.16 7.70 31.33
N PRO A 57 25.57 7.17 32.51
CA PRO A 57 25.39 5.76 32.90
C PRO A 57 23.94 5.24 32.91
N GLU A 58 22.95 6.12 33.09
CA GLU A 58 21.52 5.74 33.09
C GLU A 58 20.98 5.40 31.69
N GLY A 59 21.55 5.99 30.62
CA GLY A 59 21.16 5.67 29.23
C GLY A 59 21.56 4.26 28.81
N TYR A 60 22.70 3.76 29.32
CA TYR A 60 23.19 2.41 29.03
C TYR A 60 22.36 1.32 29.72
N SER A 61 21.90 1.56 30.95
CA SER A 61 21.07 0.61 31.71
C SER A 61 19.68 0.40 31.08
N ASN A 62 19.11 1.44 30.46
CA ASN A 62 17.77 1.39 29.89
C ASN A 62 17.73 0.71 28.51
N LEU A 63 18.79 0.84 27.72
CA LEU A 63 18.92 0.17 26.41
C LEU A 63 19.21 -1.33 26.57
N VAL A 64 20.01 -1.69 27.56
CA VAL A 64 20.39 -3.08 27.80
C VAL A 64 19.22 -3.90 28.38
N GLY A 65 18.32 -3.26 29.15
CA GLY A 65 17.06 -3.87 29.61
C GLY A 65 15.97 -4.03 28.53
N SER A 66 16.15 -3.50 27.32
CA SER A 66 15.22 -3.68 26.19
C SER A 66 15.66 -4.73 25.16
N ILE A 67 16.88 -5.26 25.30
CA ILE A 67 17.50 -6.15 24.30
C ILE A 67 17.72 -7.56 24.88
N ALA A 68 17.84 -7.68 26.19
CA ALA A 68 18.17 -8.94 26.85
C ALA A 68 17.60 -9.00 28.27
N ASP A 69 16.97 -10.13 28.62
CA ASP A 69 16.55 -10.39 29.99
C ASP A 69 17.76 -10.68 30.89
N ILE A 70 17.62 -10.40 32.19
CA ILE A 70 18.60 -10.88 33.17
C ILE A 70 18.56 -12.41 33.16
N PHE A 71 19.74 -13.04 33.01
CA PHE A 71 19.85 -14.48 33.01
C PHE A 71 19.17 -15.08 34.24
N SER A 72 18.30 -16.06 33.99
CA SER A 72 17.48 -16.74 34.98
C SER A 72 17.76 -18.22 34.90
N SER A 73 18.14 -18.82 36.03
CA SER A 73 18.33 -20.27 36.11
C SER A 73 17.03 -21.07 36.01
N GLY A 74 15.88 -20.40 35.94
CA GLY A 74 14.57 -21.01 35.75
C GLY A 74 14.05 -20.97 34.31
N THR A 75 14.83 -20.45 33.36
CA THR A 75 14.41 -20.22 31.98
C THR A 75 15.27 -21.05 31.02
N ASN A 76 14.65 -21.67 30.02
CA ASN A 76 15.37 -22.29 28.90
C ASN A 76 15.69 -21.20 27.86
N TYR A 77 16.91 -21.19 27.34
CA TYR A 77 17.35 -20.28 26.28
C TYR A 77 17.75 -21.09 25.04
N ARG A 78 17.60 -20.49 23.86
CA ARG A 78 17.98 -21.07 22.57
C ARG A 78 19.24 -20.41 22.03
N ALA A 79 19.93 -21.11 21.13
CA ALA A 79 21.01 -20.50 20.37
C ALA A 79 20.53 -19.22 19.66
N GLY A 80 21.22 -18.11 19.87
CA GLY A 80 20.85 -16.78 19.38
C GLY A 80 20.21 -15.86 20.42
N ASP A 81 19.71 -16.39 21.54
CA ASP A 81 19.10 -15.59 22.60
C ASP A 81 20.13 -14.71 23.33
N TYR A 82 19.71 -13.51 23.73
CA TYR A 82 20.54 -12.57 24.46
C TYR A 82 20.14 -12.47 25.93
N VAL A 83 21.14 -12.48 26.82
CA VAL A 83 20.93 -12.32 28.26
C VAL A 83 21.99 -11.43 28.92
N LEU A 84 21.62 -10.83 30.04
CA LEU A 84 22.54 -10.16 30.94
C LEU A 84 23.01 -11.11 32.04
N TYR A 85 24.32 -11.31 32.13
CA TYR A 85 24.95 -12.06 33.21
C TYR A 85 26.17 -11.30 33.72
N GLU A 86 26.26 -11.07 35.04
CA GLU A 86 27.34 -10.32 35.69
C GLU A 86 27.68 -8.98 34.99
N SER A 87 26.65 -8.21 34.66
CA SER A 87 26.76 -6.88 34.01
C SER A 87 27.38 -6.89 32.61
N SER A 88 27.45 -8.04 31.95
CA SER A 88 27.87 -8.16 30.55
C SER A 88 26.75 -8.78 29.72
N LEU A 89 26.62 -8.36 28.46
CA LEU A 89 25.69 -8.92 27.50
C LEU A 89 26.29 -10.18 26.88
N TYR A 90 25.51 -11.25 26.83
CA TYR A 90 25.90 -12.51 26.21
C TYR A 90 24.86 -12.94 25.19
N ARG A 91 25.32 -13.60 24.13
CA ARG A 91 24.50 -14.33 23.17
C ARG A 91 24.75 -15.82 23.34
N PHE A 92 23.70 -16.62 23.48
CA PHE A 92 23.83 -18.08 23.48
C PHE A 92 24.27 -18.58 22.10
N THR A 93 25.30 -19.42 22.09
CA THR A 93 25.85 -20.07 20.88
C THR A 93 25.29 -21.48 20.68
N ALA A 94 24.60 -22.01 21.69
CA ALA A 94 23.88 -23.27 21.69
C ALA A 94 22.67 -23.15 22.64
N ASP A 95 21.71 -24.08 22.53
CA ASP A 95 20.58 -24.14 23.47
C ASP A 95 21.06 -24.39 24.91
N HIS A 96 20.44 -23.70 25.86
CA HIS A 96 20.73 -23.76 27.30
C HIS A 96 19.45 -24.09 28.07
N ASP A 97 19.35 -25.32 28.56
CA ASP A 97 18.24 -25.73 29.44
C ASP A 97 18.31 -25.00 30.78
N ALA A 98 17.15 -24.81 31.43
CA ALA A 98 17.02 -24.13 32.71
C ALA A 98 17.97 -24.75 33.75
N GLY A 99 18.92 -23.94 34.20
CA GLY A 99 20.00 -24.41 35.04
C GLY A 99 20.95 -23.29 35.43
N SER A 100 22.05 -23.65 36.08
CA SER A 100 23.11 -22.67 36.39
C SER A 100 23.76 -22.18 35.10
N TRP A 101 24.31 -20.96 35.12
CA TRP A 101 25.08 -20.41 34.01
C TRP A 101 26.21 -21.36 33.58
N ILE A 102 26.27 -21.70 32.30
CA ILE A 102 27.29 -22.56 31.70
C ILE A 102 28.04 -21.70 30.67
N GLY A 103 28.97 -20.85 31.12
CA GLY A 103 29.61 -19.83 30.26
C GLY A 103 30.36 -20.33 29.00
N SER A 104 30.37 -21.62 28.70
CA SER A 104 30.85 -22.18 27.42
C SER A 104 29.78 -22.26 26.33
N ASP A 105 28.50 -22.15 26.66
CA ASP A 105 27.40 -22.15 25.67
C ASP A 105 26.93 -20.75 25.30
N ALA A 106 27.54 -19.71 25.86
CA ALA A 106 27.29 -18.31 25.54
C ALA A 106 28.59 -17.56 25.26
N GLN A 107 28.52 -16.58 24.35
CA GLN A 107 29.64 -15.69 24.02
C GLN A 107 29.33 -14.27 24.49
N ALA A 108 30.34 -13.58 25.03
CA ALA A 108 30.20 -12.17 25.38
C ALA A 108 30.06 -11.34 24.10
N VAL A 109 29.13 -10.39 24.10
CA VAL A 109 28.83 -9.58 22.92
C VAL A 109 28.98 -8.10 23.27
N ILE A 110 29.67 -7.37 22.39
CA ILE A 110 29.74 -5.91 22.43
C ILE A 110 28.63 -5.40 21.52
N LEU A 111 27.67 -4.67 22.10
CA LEU A 111 26.47 -4.20 21.39
C LEU A 111 26.81 -3.40 20.10
N ALA A 112 27.91 -2.65 20.12
CA ALA A 112 28.36 -1.87 18.97
C ALA A 112 28.80 -2.74 17.78
N ASP A 113 29.34 -3.92 18.03
CA ASP A 113 29.85 -4.81 16.98
C ASP A 113 28.69 -5.51 16.25
N GLU A 114 27.66 -5.97 16.96
CA GLU A 114 26.44 -6.55 16.35
C GLU A 114 25.65 -5.53 15.55
N VAL A 115 25.55 -4.28 16.04
CA VAL A 115 24.90 -3.20 15.30
C VAL A 115 25.67 -2.86 14.02
N THR A 116 27.00 -2.96 14.06
CA THR A 116 27.85 -2.76 12.88
C THR A 116 27.69 -3.91 11.88
N GLU A 117 27.66 -5.16 12.34
CA GLU A 117 27.47 -6.35 11.49
C GLU A 117 26.09 -6.36 10.82
N LEU A 118 25.02 -6.01 11.55
CA LEU A 118 23.68 -5.84 10.99
C LEU A 118 23.61 -4.70 9.97
N LYS A 119 24.34 -3.60 10.20
CA LYS A 119 24.42 -2.47 9.27
C LYS A 119 25.18 -2.85 7.99
N ASP A 120 26.25 -3.64 8.10
CA ASP A 120 27.03 -4.12 6.97
C ASP A 120 26.24 -5.14 6.12
N ASP A 121 25.48 -6.04 6.75
CA ASP A 121 24.59 -7.00 6.06
C ASP A 121 23.43 -6.29 5.34
N PHE A 122 22.85 -5.26 5.99
CA PHE A 122 21.81 -4.44 5.38
C PHE A 122 22.35 -3.63 4.19
N THR A 123 23.53 -3.04 4.33
CA THR A 123 24.19 -2.28 3.26
C THR A 123 24.54 -3.19 2.07
N GLN A 124 25.09 -4.38 2.32
CA GLN A 124 25.35 -5.36 1.26
C GLN A 124 24.07 -5.86 0.58
N SER A 125 22.97 -5.99 1.33
CA SER A 125 21.67 -6.37 0.78
C SER A 125 21.08 -5.27 -0.11
N ILE A 126 21.21 -4.01 0.30
CA ILE A 126 20.86 -2.85 -0.52
C ILE A 126 21.73 -2.84 -1.78
N ASP A 127 23.05 -2.90 -1.68
CA ASP A 127 23.95 -2.85 -2.84
C ASP A 127 23.66 -3.98 -3.84
N ARG A 128 23.30 -5.17 -3.36
CA ARG A 128 22.95 -6.32 -4.19
C ARG A 128 21.61 -6.16 -4.92
N VAL A 129 20.69 -5.36 -4.39
CA VAL A 129 19.41 -5.01 -5.03
C VAL A 129 19.60 -3.83 -5.98
N THR A 130 20.23 -2.74 -5.52
CA THR A 130 20.41 -1.51 -6.29
C THR A 130 21.32 -1.71 -7.50
N SER A 131 22.33 -2.59 -7.42
CA SER A 131 23.17 -2.98 -8.57
C SER A 131 22.41 -3.72 -9.68
N LYS A 132 21.16 -4.13 -9.43
CA LYS A 132 20.30 -4.83 -10.40
C LYS A 132 19.13 -3.99 -10.90
N LEU A 133 19.09 -2.72 -10.50
CA LEU A 133 18.12 -1.73 -10.92
C LEU A 133 18.79 -0.67 -11.81
N THR A 134 18.04 -0.15 -12.78
CA THR A 134 18.48 0.93 -13.67
C THR A 134 17.61 2.17 -13.45
N LEU A 135 18.22 3.34 -13.20
CA LEU A 135 17.50 4.60 -13.10
C LEU A 135 16.96 5.02 -14.48
N VAL A 136 15.66 5.18 -14.60
CA VAL A 136 14.95 5.66 -15.78
C VAL A 136 14.57 7.13 -15.56
N GLU A 137 15.31 8.02 -16.20
CA GLU A 137 15.05 9.46 -16.15
C GLU A 137 13.99 9.88 -17.18
N SER A 138 13.19 10.89 -16.84
CA SER A 138 12.27 11.49 -17.81
C SER A 138 13.03 12.24 -18.89
N LYS A 139 12.63 11.99 -20.14
CA LYS A 139 13.14 12.73 -21.31
C LYS A 139 12.59 14.16 -21.39
N ASN A 140 11.46 14.43 -20.72
CA ASN A 140 10.95 15.79 -20.52
C ASN A 140 11.39 16.30 -19.14
N LEU A 141 12.08 17.43 -19.10
CA LEU A 141 12.58 18.05 -17.87
C LEU A 141 11.62 19.07 -17.28
N PHE A 142 10.53 19.41 -17.97
CA PHE A 142 9.57 20.43 -17.52
C PHE A 142 8.31 19.79 -16.94
N ASN A 143 8.12 19.94 -15.62
CA ASN A 143 6.91 19.54 -14.92
C ASN A 143 5.92 20.70 -14.84
N TYR A 144 4.85 20.64 -15.65
CA TYR A 144 3.84 21.70 -15.69
C TYR A 144 2.98 21.77 -14.41
N GLU A 145 2.83 20.68 -13.67
CA GLU A 145 2.01 20.63 -12.45
C GLU A 145 2.66 21.40 -11.29
N THR A 146 3.98 21.51 -11.32
CA THR A 146 4.78 22.29 -10.35
C THR A 146 5.11 23.70 -10.84
N ALA A 147 4.68 24.07 -12.04
CA ALA A 147 4.99 25.38 -12.60
C ALA A 147 4.22 26.47 -11.86
N GLN A 148 4.90 27.55 -11.50
CA GLN A 148 4.31 28.66 -10.75
C GLN A 148 3.95 29.83 -11.67
N GLU A 149 2.84 30.50 -11.40
CA GLU A 149 2.41 31.68 -12.14
C GLU A 149 3.43 32.81 -12.00
N GLY A 150 3.85 33.38 -13.13
CA GLY A 150 4.76 34.51 -13.19
C GLY A 150 5.99 34.27 -14.06
N ILE A 151 6.99 35.13 -13.87
CA ILE A 151 8.26 35.12 -14.58
C ILE A 151 9.39 34.93 -13.57
N ALA A 152 10.25 33.94 -13.81
CA ALA A 152 11.54 33.85 -13.14
C ALA A 152 12.52 34.78 -13.87
N GLU A 153 12.79 35.95 -13.28
CA GLU A 153 13.75 36.91 -13.81
C GLU A 153 15.17 36.36 -13.72
N ILE A 154 16.06 36.80 -14.61
CA ILE A 154 17.45 36.32 -14.63
C ILE A 154 18.21 36.61 -13.33
N ASN A 155 17.80 37.64 -12.58
CA ASN A 155 18.36 38.00 -11.28
C ASN A 155 17.69 37.25 -10.11
N GLY A 156 16.87 36.23 -10.40
CA GLY A 156 16.19 35.40 -9.40
C GLY A 156 14.87 35.97 -8.90
N ALA A 157 14.56 37.24 -9.19
CA ALA A 157 13.30 37.86 -8.79
C ALA A 157 12.10 37.14 -9.42
N LYS A 158 11.00 37.05 -8.67
CA LYS A 158 9.74 36.46 -9.13
C LYS A 158 8.73 37.56 -9.41
N THR A 159 8.41 37.75 -10.69
CA THR A 159 7.42 38.75 -11.11
C THR A 159 6.08 38.06 -11.33
N ILE A 160 5.06 38.42 -10.56
CA ILE A 160 3.71 37.89 -10.75
C ILE A 160 3.15 38.39 -12.08
N ASN A 161 2.80 37.46 -12.97
CA ASN A 161 2.22 37.74 -14.28
C ASN A 161 1.46 36.51 -14.80
N SER A 162 0.14 36.58 -14.84
CA SER A 162 -0.74 35.47 -15.25
C SER A 162 -0.59 35.00 -16.70
N ASN A 163 0.16 35.74 -17.52
CA ASN A 163 0.48 35.33 -18.89
C ASN A 163 1.68 34.38 -18.98
N TYR A 164 2.35 34.08 -17.87
CA TYR A 164 3.57 33.28 -17.85
C TYR A 164 3.59 32.31 -16.67
N TYR A 165 4.32 31.22 -16.85
CA TYR A 165 4.56 30.21 -15.82
C TYR A 165 6.02 29.80 -15.87
N TYR A 166 6.66 29.68 -14.71
CA TYR A 166 8.05 29.24 -14.61
C TYR A 166 8.15 27.90 -13.88
N SER A 167 9.11 27.07 -14.30
CA SER A 167 9.34 25.74 -13.74
C SER A 167 9.85 25.78 -12.29
N ALA A 168 9.75 24.66 -11.60
CA ALA A 168 10.67 24.31 -10.52
C ALA A 168 12.13 24.32 -11.02
N LEU A 169 13.10 24.19 -10.11
CA LEU A 169 14.51 24.08 -10.48
C LEU A 169 14.73 22.80 -11.31
N ILE A 170 15.29 22.97 -12.50
CA ILE A 170 15.68 21.89 -13.40
C ILE A 170 17.18 21.71 -13.29
N GLU A 171 17.61 20.52 -12.89
CA GLU A 171 19.03 20.19 -12.80
C GLU A 171 19.69 20.11 -14.17
N VAL A 172 20.86 20.72 -14.27
CA VAL A 172 21.68 20.79 -15.47
C VAL A 172 23.15 20.61 -15.13
N SER A 173 23.93 20.31 -16.16
CA SER A 173 25.38 20.20 -16.15
C SER A 173 25.98 21.21 -17.14
N PRO A 174 27.21 21.66 -16.90
CA PRO A 174 27.92 22.52 -17.84
C PRO A 174 27.91 21.95 -19.26
N ARG A 175 27.61 22.83 -20.24
CA ARG A 175 27.52 22.54 -21.69
C ARG A 175 26.29 21.78 -22.13
N ASP A 176 25.35 21.51 -21.24
CA ASP A 176 24.08 20.97 -21.67
C ASP A 176 23.34 21.92 -22.60
N VAL A 177 22.66 21.37 -23.60
CA VAL A 177 21.81 22.14 -24.52
C VAL A 177 20.36 21.79 -24.26
N LEU A 178 19.64 22.72 -23.64
CA LEU A 178 18.20 22.61 -23.43
C LEU A 178 17.45 23.08 -24.66
N ARG A 179 16.45 22.31 -25.09
CA ARG A 179 15.55 22.67 -26.18
C ARG A 179 14.10 22.54 -25.74
N ALA A 180 13.30 23.55 -26.07
CA ALA A 180 11.90 23.60 -25.71
C ALA A 180 10.97 23.30 -26.90
N TYR A 181 9.90 22.57 -26.61
CA TYR A 181 8.82 22.24 -27.54
C TYR A 181 7.47 22.38 -26.83
N TYR A 182 6.38 22.34 -27.58
CA TYR A 182 5.04 22.24 -27.02
C TYR A 182 4.12 21.40 -27.90
N LYS A 183 3.12 20.76 -27.27
CA LYS A 183 2.05 20.06 -27.98
C LYS A 183 0.91 21.02 -28.32
N SER A 184 0.56 21.08 -29.60
CA SER A 184 -0.68 21.76 -30.05
C SER A 184 -1.94 20.98 -29.70
N THR A 185 -3.10 21.60 -29.88
CA THR A 185 -4.41 20.94 -29.73
C THR A 185 -4.67 19.80 -30.72
N ASN A 186 -3.92 19.74 -31.83
CA ASN A 186 -4.00 18.66 -32.82
C ASN A 186 -2.89 17.61 -32.61
N ASP A 187 -2.30 17.55 -31.41
CA ASP A 187 -1.21 16.64 -31.02
C ASP A 187 0.09 16.75 -31.83
N ILE A 188 0.23 17.78 -32.66
CA ILE A 188 1.48 18.09 -33.36
C ILE A 188 2.43 18.82 -32.40
N VAL A 189 3.70 18.39 -32.38
CA VAL A 189 4.77 19.00 -31.57
C VAL A 189 5.49 20.09 -32.37
N TYR A 190 5.56 21.28 -31.79
CA TYR A 190 6.25 22.43 -32.36
C TYR A 190 7.37 22.92 -31.44
N THR A 191 8.35 23.64 -31.99
CA THR A 191 9.35 24.34 -31.19
C THR A 191 8.67 25.39 -30.31
N ALA A 192 9.00 25.41 -29.03
CA ALA A 192 8.56 26.43 -28.07
C ALA A 192 9.71 27.40 -27.80
N ASN A 193 9.37 28.64 -27.48
CA ASN A 193 10.35 29.57 -26.95
C ASN A 193 10.32 29.56 -25.43
N MET A 194 11.49 29.44 -24.82
CA MET A 194 11.72 29.77 -23.43
C MET A 194 11.76 31.29 -23.32
N THR A 195 10.75 31.87 -22.68
CA THR A 195 10.62 33.32 -22.51
C THR A 195 11.82 33.88 -21.75
N LYS A 196 12.17 33.22 -20.64
CA LYS A 196 13.36 33.50 -19.82
C LYS A 196 13.93 32.22 -19.23
N VAL A 197 15.23 32.24 -18.94
CA VAL A 197 15.92 31.20 -18.17
C VAL A 197 16.67 31.87 -17.02
N CYS A 198 16.32 31.56 -15.78
CA CYS A 198 17.11 31.94 -14.61
C CYS A 198 18.09 30.82 -14.29
N ALA A 199 19.35 31.15 -14.00
CA ALA A 199 20.42 30.17 -13.78
C ALA A 199 20.93 30.24 -12.33
N TYR A 200 21.23 29.06 -11.77
CA TYR A 200 21.63 28.88 -10.38
C TYR A 200 22.89 28.02 -10.30
N THR A 201 23.77 28.39 -9.38
CA THR A 201 24.99 27.64 -9.01
C THR A 201 24.65 26.38 -8.20
N ALA A 202 25.66 25.58 -7.85
CA ALA A 202 25.47 24.38 -7.04
C ALA A 202 25.05 24.68 -5.59
N GLU A 203 25.36 25.89 -5.11
CA GLU A 203 24.97 26.42 -3.80
C GLU A 203 23.63 27.17 -3.85
N ASP A 204 22.79 26.90 -4.86
CA ASP A 204 21.49 27.54 -5.12
C ASP A 204 21.52 29.07 -5.22
N SER A 205 22.70 29.66 -5.42
CA SER A 205 22.87 31.09 -5.61
C SER A 205 22.63 31.47 -7.07
N VAL A 206 21.82 32.51 -7.30
CA VAL A 206 21.48 33.00 -8.64
C VAL A 206 22.71 33.58 -9.34
N ASP A 207 22.94 33.15 -10.59
CA ASP A 207 23.89 33.77 -11.50
C ASP A 207 23.16 34.50 -12.63
N ALA A 208 22.96 35.80 -12.42
CA ALA A 208 22.26 36.66 -13.37
C ALA A 208 23.00 36.83 -14.71
N THR A 209 24.31 36.54 -14.76
CA THR A 209 25.10 36.65 -15.99
C THR A 209 24.96 35.42 -16.89
N SER A 210 24.58 34.30 -16.29
CA SER A 210 24.38 33.02 -16.98
C SER A 210 22.94 32.78 -17.41
N GLY A 211 21.98 33.60 -16.96
CA GLY A 211 20.58 33.54 -17.39
C GLY A 211 20.35 33.96 -18.85
N GLN A 212 19.14 33.74 -19.34
CA GLN A 212 18.67 34.18 -20.66
C GLN A 212 17.47 35.10 -20.51
N ASP A 213 17.60 36.35 -20.98
CA ASP A 213 16.56 37.37 -20.87
C ASP A 213 15.74 37.56 -22.17
N SER A 214 16.20 36.96 -23.27
CA SER A 214 15.52 36.98 -24.57
C SER A 214 14.80 35.67 -24.84
N SER A 215 13.65 35.74 -25.50
CA SER A 215 12.90 34.56 -25.92
C SER A 215 13.70 33.71 -26.91
N ASN A 216 14.02 32.46 -26.56
CA ASN A 216 14.77 31.54 -27.42
C ASN A 216 14.30 30.10 -27.19
N SER A 217 14.32 29.28 -28.23
CA SER A 217 13.95 27.86 -28.15
C SER A 217 15.07 26.96 -27.63
N MET A 218 16.26 27.52 -27.45
CA MET A 218 17.45 26.82 -27.01
C MET A 218 18.22 27.62 -25.96
N TYR A 219 18.78 26.91 -24.97
CA TYR A 219 19.64 27.48 -23.93
C TYR A 219 20.83 26.54 -23.74
N THR A 220 22.06 27.08 -23.80
CA THR A 220 23.28 26.31 -23.53
C THR A 220 23.78 26.66 -22.14
N VAL A 221 23.90 25.65 -21.28
CA VAL A 221 24.21 25.80 -19.86
C VAL A 221 25.68 26.21 -19.70
N PRO A 222 25.96 27.38 -19.10
CA PRO A 222 27.32 27.83 -18.84
C PRO A 222 28.04 26.97 -17.78
N ASN A 223 29.36 27.12 -17.67
CA ASN A 223 30.12 26.49 -16.60
C ASN A 223 29.70 27.05 -15.23
N GLY A 224 29.65 26.20 -14.21
CA GLY A 224 29.30 26.61 -12.84
C GLY A 224 27.81 26.66 -12.55
N ILE A 225 26.96 26.43 -13.56
CA ILE A 225 25.50 26.34 -13.39
C ILE A 225 25.09 24.89 -13.14
N LYS A 226 24.28 24.72 -12.09
CA LYS A 226 23.74 23.42 -11.65
C LYS A 226 22.24 23.34 -11.82
N TYR A 227 21.52 24.46 -11.72
CA TYR A 227 20.07 24.47 -11.92
C TYR A 227 19.62 25.63 -12.81
N VAL A 228 18.48 25.45 -13.45
CA VAL A 228 17.79 26.53 -14.17
C VAL A 228 16.29 26.54 -13.87
N GLN A 229 15.66 27.69 -14.00
CA GLN A 229 14.21 27.81 -14.09
C GLN A 229 13.84 28.39 -15.45
N ILE A 230 12.89 27.75 -16.12
CA ILE A 230 12.48 28.09 -17.48
C ILE A 230 11.07 28.67 -17.43
N THR A 231 10.88 29.84 -18.03
CA THR A 231 9.57 30.50 -18.13
C THR A 231 8.94 30.27 -19.51
N PHE A 232 7.68 29.85 -19.53
CA PHE A 232 6.83 29.72 -20.73
C PHE A 232 5.61 30.63 -20.65
N SER A 233 4.94 30.88 -21.78
CA SER A 233 3.65 31.58 -21.79
C SER A 233 2.51 30.66 -21.33
N SER A 234 1.47 31.25 -20.76
CA SER A 234 0.27 30.57 -20.25
C SER A 234 -0.46 29.73 -21.30
N GLY A 235 -0.30 30.05 -22.59
CA GLY A 235 -0.90 29.30 -23.69
C GLY A 235 -0.21 27.97 -24.02
N ILE A 236 1.02 27.73 -23.53
CA ILE A 236 1.80 26.54 -23.91
C ILE A 236 2.40 25.79 -22.72
N TYR A 237 2.46 26.37 -21.51
CA TYR A 237 3.17 25.76 -20.38
C TYR A 237 2.65 24.36 -20.04
N ALA A 238 1.33 24.15 -20.05
CA ALA A 238 0.71 22.86 -19.73
C ALA A 238 1.04 21.74 -20.73
N THR A 239 1.59 22.10 -21.88
CA THR A 239 2.01 21.15 -22.91
C THR A 239 3.48 21.29 -23.29
N ALA A 240 4.27 22.02 -22.49
CA ALA A 240 5.67 22.27 -22.74
C ALA A 240 6.51 21.01 -22.51
N ILE A 241 7.52 20.85 -23.37
CA ILE A 241 8.50 19.77 -23.30
C ILE A 241 9.87 20.42 -23.29
N VAL A 242 10.70 20.11 -22.31
CA VAL A 242 12.11 20.52 -22.29
C VAL A 242 12.97 19.28 -22.40
N THR A 243 13.83 19.23 -23.41
CA THR A 243 14.76 18.12 -23.63
C THR A 243 16.20 18.59 -23.50
N LYS A 244 17.11 17.64 -23.28
CA LYS A 244 18.53 17.86 -23.08
C LYS A 244 19.35 17.23 -24.22
N ASN A 245 20.47 17.86 -24.57
CA ASN A 245 21.57 17.35 -25.41
C ASN A 245 21.16 16.58 -26.68
N ASN A 246 21.00 17.31 -27.79
CA ASN A 246 20.81 16.78 -29.15
C ASN A 246 19.76 15.67 -29.32
N SER A 247 18.83 15.57 -28.37
CA SER A 247 17.59 14.81 -28.55
C SER A 247 16.92 15.28 -29.84
N ALA A 248 16.61 14.34 -30.74
CA ALA A 248 15.82 14.63 -31.93
C ALA A 248 14.51 15.30 -31.51
N GLN A 249 14.00 16.22 -32.35
CA GLN A 249 12.70 16.85 -32.08
C GLN A 249 11.67 15.75 -31.80
N PRO A 250 10.96 15.80 -30.67
CA PRO A 250 9.93 14.82 -30.37
C PRO A 250 8.86 14.84 -31.46
N THR A 251 8.53 13.69 -32.01
CA THR A 251 7.43 13.54 -32.98
C THR A 251 6.07 13.37 -32.29
N ALA A 252 6.08 13.17 -30.97
CA ALA A 252 4.91 13.04 -30.11
C ALA A 252 5.19 13.71 -28.76
N TYR A 253 4.14 14.00 -28.00
CA TYR A 253 4.26 14.58 -26.67
C TYR A 253 4.95 13.61 -25.71
N ILE A 254 5.92 14.14 -24.96
CA ILE A 254 6.65 13.42 -23.93
C ILE A 254 6.16 13.96 -22.59
N PRO A 255 5.35 13.20 -21.82
CA PRO A 255 4.97 13.63 -20.49
C PRO A 255 6.20 13.70 -19.59
N TYR A 256 6.20 14.66 -18.67
CA TYR A 256 7.12 14.62 -17.55
C TYR A 256 6.73 13.48 -16.60
N PHE A 257 7.72 12.77 -16.08
CA PHE A 257 7.56 11.86 -14.95
C PHE A 257 8.78 11.97 -14.02
N LEU A 258 8.59 11.64 -12.74
CA LEU A 258 9.71 11.58 -11.80
C LEU A 258 10.62 10.40 -12.15
N PRO A 259 11.95 10.55 -12.12
CA PRO A 259 12.87 9.42 -12.32
C PRO A 259 12.52 8.24 -11.41
N TYR A 260 12.59 7.02 -11.94
CA TYR A 260 12.29 5.80 -11.19
C TYR A 260 13.27 4.69 -11.51
N TYR A 261 13.46 3.73 -10.59
CA TYR A 261 14.32 2.58 -10.81
C TYR A 261 13.55 1.42 -11.45
N ALA A 262 14.07 0.84 -12.53
CA ALA A 262 13.51 -0.31 -13.23
C ALA A 262 14.37 -1.57 -13.01
N ALA A 263 13.74 -2.73 -12.81
CA ALA A 263 14.44 -4.00 -12.71
C ALA A 263 15.04 -4.43 -14.06
N THR A 264 16.24 -5.02 -14.03
CA THR A 264 16.91 -5.56 -15.22
C THR A 264 16.30 -6.90 -15.65
N ASP A 265 16.40 -7.23 -16.94
CA ASP A 265 15.92 -8.52 -17.48
C ASP A 265 16.57 -9.71 -16.75
N ASP A 266 17.85 -9.59 -16.38
CA ASP A 266 18.58 -10.61 -15.59
C ASP A 266 17.99 -10.81 -14.18
N PHE A 267 17.47 -9.75 -13.55
CA PHE A 267 16.78 -9.84 -12.26
C PHE A 267 15.44 -10.56 -12.40
N ILE A 268 14.71 -10.26 -13.47
CA ILE A 268 13.42 -10.88 -13.79
C ILE A 268 13.61 -12.37 -14.11
N ASP A 269 14.57 -12.72 -14.96
CA ASP A 269 14.84 -14.10 -15.34
C ASP A 269 15.33 -14.96 -14.16
N ALA A 270 16.15 -14.39 -13.27
CA ALA A 270 16.58 -15.07 -12.05
C ALA A 270 15.41 -15.33 -11.09
N ALA A 271 14.51 -14.36 -10.90
CA ALA A 271 13.32 -14.50 -10.08
C ALA A 271 12.34 -15.55 -10.66
N LEU A 272 12.25 -15.66 -11.98
CA LEU A 272 11.35 -16.58 -12.67
C LEU A 272 11.89 -18.03 -12.79
N SER A 273 13.20 -18.24 -12.69
CA SER A 273 13.82 -19.56 -12.83
C SER A 273 13.53 -20.56 -11.70
N GLY A 274 12.92 -20.10 -10.59
CA GLY A 274 12.66 -20.91 -9.38
C GLY A 274 11.27 -21.54 -9.25
N TYR A 275 10.30 -21.21 -10.12
CA TYR A 275 8.90 -21.61 -9.93
C TYR A 275 8.35 -22.47 -11.09
N SER A 276 7.82 -23.65 -10.76
CA SER A 276 7.11 -24.53 -11.70
C SER A 276 5.60 -24.26 -11.67
N PHE A 277 5.04 -23.67 -12.73
CA PHE A 277 3.62 -23.33 -12.83
C PHE A 277 2.77 -24.49 -13.39
N ILE A 278 1.67 -24.82 -12.71
CA ILE A 278 0.55 -25.62 -13.23
C ILE A 278 -0.48 -24.64 -13.82
N SER A 279 -0.91 -24.90 -15.05
CA SER A 279 -1.90 -24.11 -15.79
C SER A 279 -3.28 -24.13 -15.13
N GLY A 280 -3.90 -22.97 -14.91
CA GLY A 280 -5.37 -22.86 -14.76
C GLY A 280 -5.87 -21.77 -13.81
N GLN A 281 -6.48 -20.74 -14.42
CA GLN A 281 -7.62 -19.90 -13.98
C GLN A 281 -7.68 -19.35 -12.54
N VAL A 282 -7.81 -18.01 -12.42
CA VAL A 282 -8.49 -17.34 -11.30
C VAL A 282 -9.33 -16.15 -11.80
N THR A 283 -10.56 -16.05 -11.29
CA THR A 283 -11.64 -15.08 -11.57
C THR A 283 -11.68 -13.91 -10.56
N LYS A 284 -12.22 -12.75 -10.97
CA LYS A 284 -12.31 -11.47 -10.20
C LYS A 284 -13.59 -11.34 -9.37
N SER A 285 -13.52 -10.67 -8.21
CA SER A 285 -14.62 -9.83 -7.68
C SER A 285 -14.13 -8.50 -7.08
N ASP A 286 -14.49 -7.41 -7.75
CA ASP A 286 -14.84 -6.03 -7.36
C ASP A 286 -14.23 -5.19 -6.23
N THR A 287 -13.15 -5.55 -5.52
CA THR A 287 -12.41 -4.53 -4.72
C THR A 287 -10.89 -4.72 -4.74
N ASP A 288 -10.21 -3.77 -5.39
CA ASP A 288 -8.82 -3.30 -5.25
C ASP A 288 -7.72 -4.29 -4.84
N PHE A 289 -6.98 -4.84 -5.83
CA PHE A 289 -5.50 -5.01 -5.93
C PHE A 289 -5.11 -5.67 -7.27
N TRP A 290 -3.88 -5.43 -7.76
CA TRP A 290 -3.39 -5.87 -9.09
C TRP A 290 -3.03 -7.36 -9.13
N SER A 291 -3.70 -8.12 -9.99
CA SER A 291 -3.15 -9.33 -10.59
C SER A 291 -2.63 -9.02 -12.00
N LEU A 292 -1.59 -9.73 -12.44
CA LEU A 292 -0.98 -9.53 -13.76
C LEU A 292 -1.92 -10.05 -14.85
N ASN A 293 -2.82 -9.19 -15.34
CA ASN A 293 -3.68 -9.48 -16.49
C ASN A 293 -3.43 -8.47 -17.61
N LYS A 294 -3.20 -8.97 -18.82
CA LYS A 294 -3.23 -8.19 -20.06
C LYS A 294 -4.56 -7.43 -20.14
N SER A 295 -4.57 -6.16 -20.57
CA SER A 295 -5.83 -5.41 -20.73
C SER A 295 -6.85 -6.22 -21.54
N GLU A 296 -8.13 -6.18 -21.13
CA GLU A 296 -9.23 -6.78 -21.90
C GLU A 296 -9.33 -6.15 -23.29
N ASN A 297 -8.89 -4.90 -23.42
CA ASN A 297 -8.63 -4.29 -24.72
C ASN A 297 -7.28 -4.78 -25.25
N LEU A 298 -7.32 -5.48 -26.37
CA LEU A 298 -6.18 -6.04 -27.09
C LEU A 298 -5.59 -5.05 -28.11
N PHE A 299 -6.22 -3.89 -28.32
CA PHE A 299 -5.80 -2.90 -29.30
C PHE A 299 -4.74 -1.93 -28.75
N ASN A 300 -3.48 -2.16 -29.10
CA ASN A 300 -2.40 -1.23 -28.78
C ASN A 300 -2.33 -0.10 -29.82
N LYS A 301 -2.54 1.14 -29.39
CA LYS A 301 -2.36 2.31 -30.26
C LYS A 301 -0.90 2.51 -30.71
N ALA A 302 0.08 2.00 -29.95
CA ALA A 302 1.49 2.07 -30.32
C ALA A 302 1.84 1.15 -31.50
N ASP A 303 1.06 0.09 -31.71
CA ASP A 303 1.24 -0.87 -32.81
C ASP A 303 0.62 -0.40 -34.14
N VAL A 304 0.07 0.82 -34.15
CA VAL A 304 -0.62 1.38 -35.30
C VAL A 304 0.35 1.89 -36.37
N VAL A 305 0.12 1.45 -37.61
CA VAL A 305 0.79 1.95 -38.81
C VAL A 305 -0.13 2.96 -39.50
N SER A 306 0.11 4.24 -39.23
CA SER A 306 -0.63 5.36 -39.84
C SER A 306 -0.42 5.45 -41.35
N GLY A 307 -1.45 5.89 -42.07
CA GLY A 307 -1.42 6.06 -43.53
C GLY A 307 -1.63 4.77 -44.33
N LYS A 308 -1.87 3.64 -43.65
CA LYS A 308 -2.04 2.31 -44.26
C LYS A 308 -3.38 1.69 -43.85
N TYR A 309 -3.90 0.74 -44.64
CA TYR A 309 -5.05 -0.09 -44.25
C TYR A 309 -5.01 -1.46 -44.93
N PHE A 310 -5.65 -2.47 -44.34
CA PHE A 310 -5.84 -3.80 -44.93
C PHE A 310 -6.97 -3.77 -45.96
N ASN A 311 -6.69 -4.23 -47.18
CA ASN A 311 -7.71 -4.35 -48.20
C ASN A 311 -8.62 -5.55 -47.86
N PRO A 312 -9.96 -5.39 -47.80
CA PRO A 312 -10.87 -6.49 -47.48
C PRO A 312 -10.71 -7.73 -48.39
N ASN A 313 -10.17 -7.53 -49.60
CA ASN A 313 -10.02 -8.57 -50.62
C ASN A 313 -8.55 -8.91 -50.95
N GLY A 314 -7.55 -8.38 -50.23
CA GLY A 314 -6.13 -8.52 -50.62
C GLY A 314 -5.16 -8.64 -49.45
N THR A 315 -4.02 -9.31 -49.68
CA THR A 315 -3.04 -9.69 -48.64
C THR A 315 -2.05 -8.58 -48.24
N ASN A 316 -2.14 -7.40 -48.84
CA ASN A 316 -1.18 -6.30 -48.67
C ASN A 316 -1.86 -5.03 -48.12
N LEU A 317 -1.07 -4.24 -47.37
CA LEU A 317 -1.47 -2.90 -46.93
C LEU A 317 -1.56 -1.92 -48.11
N SER A 318 -2.63 -1.15 -48.17
CA SER A 318 -2.83 -0.06 -49.14
C SER A 318 -2.65 1.31 -48.49
N ASP A 319 -2.28 2.32 -49.28
CA ASP A 319 -2.05 3.69 -48.82
C ASP A 319 -3.34 4.51 -48.72
N ALA A 320 -3.57 5.11 -47.54
CA ALA A 320 -4.63 6.10 -47.32
C ALA A 320 -4.29 6.97 -46.10
N ALA A 321 -4.05 8.27 -46.33
CA ALA A 321 -3.53 9.19 -45.31
C ALA A 321 -4.42 9.37 -44.07
N SER A 322 -5.73 9.15 -44.19
CA SER A 322 -6.70 9.27 -43.09
C SER A 322 -7.00 7.96 -42.36
N MET A 323 -6.24 6.89 -42.65
CA MET A 323 -6.48 5.55 -42.16
C MET A 323 -5.27 4.99 -41.42
N PHE A 324 -5.49 3.89 -40.71
CA PHE A 324 -4.42 3.13 -40.10
C PHE A 324 -4.67 1.63 -40.15
N ALA A 325 -3.58 0.87 -40.07
CA ALA A 325 -3.58 -0.57 -39.90
C ALA A 325 -2.96 -0.94 -38.55
N SER A 326 -3.47 -1.98 -37.89
CA SER A 326 -2.89 -2.52 -36.67
C SER A 326 -2.95 -4.04 -36.66
N TYR A 327 -2.03 -4.65 -35.92
CA TYR A 327 -1.92 -6.09 -35.74
C TYR A 327 -2.28 -6.44 -34.32
N VAL A 328 -3.49 -6.94 -34.09
CA VAL A 328 -3.97 -7.26 -32.75
C VAL A 328 -3.67 -8.71 -32.43
N LYS A 329 -2.81 -8.94 -31.43
CA LYS A 329 -2.34 -10.28 -31.05
C LYS A 329 -3.49 -11.10 -30.47
N LEU A 330 -3.72 -12.28 -31.03
CA LEU A 330 -4.67 -13.25 -30.51
C LEU A 330 -4.23 -13.74 -29.13
N ASP A 331 -5.20 -13.94 -28.25
CA ASP A 331 -5.05 -14.52 -26.92
C ASP A 331 -5.77 -15.88 -26.86
N GLY A 332 -5.39 -16.79 -27.76
CA GLY A 332 -6.02 -18.11 -27.94
C GLY A 332 -7.35 -18.08 -28.70
N SER A 333 -8.05 -19.22 -28.71
CA SER A 333 -9.39 -19.36 -29.32
C SER A 333 -10.47 -18.64 -28.52
N GLY A 334 -11.55 -18.27 -29.18
CA GLY A 334 -12.68 -17.53 -28.60
C GLY A 334 -13.27 -16.50 -29.57
N THR A 335 -14.25 -15.74 -29.08
CA THR A 335 -14.88 -14.66 -29.84
C THR A 335 -14.20 -13.34 -29.55
N TYR A 336 -13.86 -12.61 -30.60
CA TYR A 336 -13.28 -11.26 -30.55
C TYR A 336 -14.30 -10.27 -31.09
N SER A 337 -14.60 -9.23 -30.31
CA SER A 337 -15.59 -8.22 -30.67
C SER A 337 -14.98 -6.83 -30.76
N PHE A 338 -15.33 -6.09 -31.80
CA PHE A 338 -14.81 -4.75 -32.09
C PHE A 338 -15.68 -3.97 -33.08
N TYR A 339 -15.62 -2.64 -33.03
CA TYR A 339 -16.21 -1.82 -34.08
C TYR A 339 -15.30 -1.73 -35.29
N ALA A 340 -15.84 -1.90 -36.49
CA ALA A 340 -15.11 -1.69 -37.74
C ALA A 340 -15.97 -0.90 -38.74
N ASN A 341 -15.34 -0.05 -39.54
CA ASN A 341 -16.07 0.66 -40.59
C ASN A 341 -16.44 -0.28 -41.74
N ALA A 342 -17.65 -0.12 -42.26
CA ALA A 342 -18.21 -0.91 -43.36
C ALA A 342 -17.25 -1.06 -44.54
N ALA A 343 -16.49 0.00 -44.85
CA ALA A 343 -15.56 0.07 -45.97
C ALA A 343 -14.40 -0.94 -45.88
N PHE A 344 -14.09 -1.44 -44.67
CA PHE A 344 -12.97 -2.36 -44.42
C PHE A 344 -13.40 -3.82 -44.30
N LEU A 345 -14.70 -4.09 -44.26
CA LEU A 345 -15.23 -5.44 -44.04
C LEU A 345 -15.62 -6.17 -45.33
N GLY A 346 -15.48 -5.54 -46.50
CA GLY A 346 -15.86 -6.12 -47.79
C GLY A 346 -17.37 -6.01 -48.10
N GLU A 347 -17.77 -6.56 -49.24
CA GLU A 347 -19.14 -6.44 -49.79
C GLU A 347 -20.21 -7.09 -48.89
N ALA A 348 -21.47 -6.66 -49.07
CA ALA A 348 -22.59 -7.02 -48.20
C ALA A 348 -22.88 -8.54 -48.23
N GLY A 349 -22.69 -9.21 -47.10
CA GLY A 349 -23.09 -10.60 -46.88
C GLY A 349 -22.04 -11.46 -46.15
N ALA A 350 -20.76 -11.21 -46.37
CA ALA A 350 -19.66 -11.94 -45.72
C ALA A 350 -18.57 -10.94 -45.29
N LYS A 351 -18.69 -10.47 -44.05
CA LYS A 351 -17.78 -9.46 -43.48
C LYS A 351 -16.47 -10.14 -43.14
N LYS A 352 -15.41 -9.85 -43.91
CA LYS A 352 -14.17 -10.63 -43.93
C LYS A 352 -13.07 -9.96 -43.12
N ILE A 353 -12.49 -10.69 -42.16
CA ILE A 353 -11.38 -10.23 -41.32
C ILE A 353 -10.13 -11.05 -41.62
N GLN A 354 -8.98 -10.38 -41.73
CA GLN A 354 -7.71 -11.04 -42.00
C GLN A 354 -7.10 -11.63 -40.74
N ILE A 355 -6.61 -12.85 -40.85
CA ILE A 355 -5.84 -13.55 -39.83
C ILE A 355 -4.42 -13.74 -40.35
N LEU A 356 -3.44 -13.41 -39.51
CA LEU A 356 -2.02 -13.43 -39.85
C LEU A 356 -1.24 -14.34 -38.89
N ASP A 357 -0.10 -14.85 -39.36
CA ASP A 357 0.82 -15.65 -38.58
C ASP A 357 1.69 -14.80 -37.63
N LYS A 358 2.53 -15.46 -36.82
CA LYS A 358 3.44 -14.79 -35.87
C LYS A 358 4.42 -13.80 -36.51
N ASN A 359 4.67 -13.92 -37.82
CA ASN A 359 5.53 -13.02 -38.58
C ASN A 359 4.74 -11.90 -39.27
N LYS A 360 3.46 -11.72 -38.91
CA LYS A 360 2.52 -10.75 -39.51
C LYS A 360 2.31 -11.00 -41.01
N THR A 361 2.44 -12.25 -41.45
CA THR A 361 2.15 -12.67 -42.82
C THR A 361 0.71 -13.17 -42.92
N TYR A 362 0.01 -12.81 -44.00
CA TYR A 362 -1.36 -13.28 -44.24
C TYR A 362 -1.44 -14.81 -44.18
N LEU A 363 -2.33 -15.33 -43.33
CA LEU A 363 -2.60 -16.75 -43.21
C LEU A 363 -3.90 -17.11 -43.94
N LYS A 364 -5.00 -16.45 -43.54
CA LYS A 364 -6.33 -16.67 -44.12
C LYS A 364 -7.29 -15.53 -43.79
N THR A 365 -8.52 -15.65 -44.27
CA THR A 365 -9.61 -14.72 -43.97
C THR A 365 -10.75 -15.50 -43.32
N LEU A 366 -11.33 -14.92 -42.27
CA LEU A 366 -12.49 -15.48 -41.58
C LEU A 366 -13.70 -14.55 -41.76
N GLU A 367 -14.89 -15.15 -41.82
CA GLU A 367 -16.14 -14.42 -41.83
C GLU A 367 -16.52 -14.04 -40.40
N ALA A 368 -16.93 -12.79 -40.20
CA ALA A 368 -17.38 -12.26 -38.94
C ALA A 368 -18.88 -11.94 -38.99
N ALA A 369 -19.56 -12.21 -37.88
CA ALA A 369 -20.94 -11.76 -37.71
C ALA A 369 -20.95 -10.24 -37.44
N THR A 370 -21.97 -9.55 -37.93
CA THR A 370 -22.11 -8.10 -37.69
C THR A 370 -23.54 -7.71 -37.35
N SER A 371 -23.69 -6.75 -36.44
CA SER A 371 -24.96 -6.06 -36.18
C SER A 371 -24.85 -4.57 -36.48
N GLU A 372 -25.87 -4.01 -37.11
CA GLU A 372 -25.94 -2.58 -37.43
C GLU A 372 -26.24 -1.74 -36.18
N THR A 373 -25.54 -0.62 -36.03
CA THR A 373 -25.88 0.42 -35.05
C THR A 373 -26.49 1.62 -35.77
N GLU A 374 -27.60 2.16 -35.27
CA GLU A 374 -28.48 3.12 -35.98
C GLU A 374 -27.87 4.49 -36.36
N ALA A 375 -26.62 4.82 -36.00
CA ALA A 375 -26.14 6.20 -36.08
C ALA A 375 -24.74 6.45 -36.70
N SER A 376 -23.99 5.45 -37.16
CA SER A 376 -22.69 5.71 -37.79
C SER A 376 -22.29 4.57 -38.73
N SER A 377 -21.42 4.82 -39.70
CA SER A 377 -20.91 3.83 -40.68
C SER A 377 -20.04 2.70 -40.06
N LEU A 378 -20.28 2.36 -38.80
CA LEU A 378 -19.59 1.35 -38.01
C LEU A 378 -20.50 0.14 -37.82
N TYR A 379 -19.89 -1.03 -37.90
CA TYR A 379 -20.50 -2.31 -37.58
C TYR A 379 -19.86 -2.84 -36.32
N LEU A 380 -20.68 -3.32 -35.38
CA LEU A 380 -20.16 -4.18 -34.33
C LEU A 380 -19.84 -5.53 -34.97
N VAL A 381 -18.58 -5.94 -34.91
CA VAL A 381 -18.06 -7.18 -35.47
C VAL A 381 -17.87 -8.18 -34.33
N SER A 382 -18.30 -9.42 -34.54
CA SER A 382 -17.99 -10.57 -33.69
C SER A 382 -17.32 -11.66 -34.52
N LEU A 383 -16.03 -11.87 -34.27
CA LEU A 383 -15.16 -12.79 -35.00
C LEU A 383 -14.84 -14.01 -34.12
N SER A 384 -15.19 -15.21 -34.57
CA SER A 384 -14.87 -16.45 -33.85
C SER A 384 -13.55 -17.04 -34.34
N ILE A 385 -12.63 -17.32 -33.40
CA ILE A 385 -11.35 -18.01 -33.63
C ILE A 385 -11.42 -19.37 -32.93
N SER A 386 -11.21 -20.46 -33.67
CA SER A 386 -11.21 -21.83 -33.14
C SER A 386 -9.82 -22.31 -32.74
N ASP A 387 -9.73 -23.38 -31.94
CA ASP A 387 -8.45 -24.03 -31.62
C ASP A 387 -7.73 -24.57 -32.87
N ALA A 388 -8.49 -24.96 -33.90
CA ALA A 388 -7.94 -25.37 -35.19
C ALA A 388 -7.24 -24.19 -35.89
N ASP A 389 -7.82 -22.99 -35.85
CA ASP A 389 -7.20 -21.79 -36.42
C ASP A 389 -5.87 -21.47 -35.73
N ILE A 390 -5.83 -21.55 -34.40
CA ILE A 390 -4.61 -21.36 -33.60
C ILE A 390 -3.56 -22.42 -33.95
N SER A 391 -3.97 -23.68 -34.07
CA SER A 391 -3.08 -24.81 -34.42
C SER A 391 -2.52 -24.69 -35.85
N GLU A 392 -3.25 -24.06 -36.76
CA GLU A 392 -2.80 -23.71 -38.12
C GLU A 392 -1.86 -22.50 -38.16
N GLY A 393 -1.60 -21.86 -37.02
CA GLY A 393 -0.64 -20.76 -36.88
C GLY A 393 -1.25 -19.36 -36.83
N ALA A 394 -2.58 -19.23 -36.66
CA ALA A 394 -3.21 -17.93 -36.45
C ALA A 394 -2.63 -17.24 -35.21
N TYR A 395 -2.20 -15.99 -35.37
CA TYR A 395 -1.50 -15.25 -34.32
C TYR A 395 -1.94 -13.79 -34.19
N TYR A 396 -2.32 -13.13 -35.28
CA TYR A 396 -2.83 -11.75 -35.26
C TYR A 396 -4.14 -11.60 -36.03
N ILE A 397 -4.97 -10.67 -35.58
CA ILE A 397 -6.06 -10.07 -36.34
C ILE A 397 -5.51 -8.84 -37.06
N GLY A 398 -5.70 -8.78 -38.37
CA GLY A 398 -5.43 -7.59 -39.17
C GLY A 398 -6.62 -6.63 -39.06
N TYR A 399 -6.40 -5.46 -38.47
CA TYR A 399 -7.45 -4.48 -38.22
C TYR A 399 -7.17 -3.15 -38.91
N SER A 400 -8.21 -2.48 -39.41
CA SER A 400 -8.10 -1.17 -40.05
C SER A 400 -9.26 -0.25 -39.72
N GLN A 401 -8.93 1.02 -39.54
CA GLN A 401 -9.91 2.05 -39.22
C GLN A 401 -9.43 3.45 -39.62
N ARG A 402 -10.31 4.44 -39.50
CA ARG A 402 -9.94 5.86 -39.64
C ARG A 402 -9.10 6.33 -38.46
N LEU A 403 -8.09 7.14 -38.76
CA LEU A 403 -7.14 7.66 -37.77
C LEU A 403 -7.80 8.53 -36.70
N ASN A 404 -8.85 9.27 -37.04
CA ASN A 404 -9.58 10.12 -36.10
C ASN A 404 -10.47 9.34 -35.10
N GLN A 405 -10.49 8.01 -35.18
CA GLN A 405 -11.24 7.16 -34.25
C GLN A 405 -10.31 6.40 -33.30
N ILE A 406 -8.99 6.53 -33.44
CA ILE A 406 -7.99 5.69 -32.76
C ILE A 406 -8.12 5.66 -31.23
N ASP A 407 -8.50 6.78 -30.61
CA ASP A 407 -8.57 6.92 -29.15
C ASP A 407 -9.83 6.30 -28.53
N GLU A 408 -10.81 5.90 -29.35
CA GLU A 408 -12.08 5.30 -28.91
C GLU A 408 -12.15 3.80 -29.24
N LEU A 409 -11.08 3.23 -29.80
CA LEU A 409 -11.08 1.85 -30.30
C LEU A 409 -10.67 0.84 -29.25
N MET A 410 -11.49 -0.19 -29.15
CA MET A 410 -11.18 -1.38 -28.37
C MET A 410 -11.45 -2.65 -29.18
N ILE A 411 -10.57 -3.62 -29.00
CA ILE A 411 -10.80 -5.00 -29.46
C ILE A 411 -10.76 -5.88 -28.25
N VAL A 412 -11.86 -6.57 -27.95
CA VAL A 412 -11.97 -7.39 -26.75
C VAL A 412 -12.21 -8.85 -27.10
N LYS A 413 -11.69 -9.77 -26.29
CA LYS A 413 -12.00 -11.20 -26.41
C LYS A 413 -13.26 -11.53 -25.63
N SER A 414 -14.42 -11.11 -26.13
CA SER A 414 -15.73 -11.35 -25.52
C SER A 414 -16.81 -11.53 -26.60
N ALA A 415 -17.82 -12.36 -26.30
CA ALA A 415 -19.01 -12.50 -27.14
C ALA A 415 -19.94 -11.27 -27.06
N THR A 416 -19.89 -10.53 -25.96
CA THR A 416 -20.63 -9.28 -25.76
C THR A 416 -19.64 -8.12 -25.75
N TYR A 417 -19.87 -7.13 -26.60
CA TYR A 417 -19.03 -5.93 -26.64
C TYR A 417 -19.37 -4.99 -25.46
N PRO A 418 -18.39 -4.51 -24.70
CA PRO A 418 -18.60 -3.61 -23.57
C PRO A 418 -19.31 -2.32 -23.99
N THR A 419 -20.16 -1.81 -23.10
CA THR A 419 -20.84 -0.51 -23.27
C THR A 419 -19.92 0.67 -23.01
N ASP A 420 -18.91 0.48 -22.17
CA ASP A 420 -17.94 1.49 -21.78
C ASP A 420 -16.57 1.22 -22.43
N TYR A 421 -15.84 2.30 -22.73
CA TYR A 421 -14.50 2.19 -23.33
C TYR A 421 -13.48 1.62 -22.33
N ILE A 422 -12.73 0.60 -22.76
CA ILE A 422 -11.65 -0.01 -21.98
C ILE A 422 -10.29 0.40 -22.59
N PRO A 423 -9.42 1.13 -21.87
CA PRO A 423 -8.09 1.50 -22.36
C PRO A 423 -7.13 0.29 -22.47
N PHE A 424 -6.23 0.32 -23.46
CA PHE A 424 -5.15 -0.66 -23.62
C PHE A 424 -3.95 -0.35 -22.71
N PHE A 425 -3.37 -1.40 -22.10
CA PHE A 425 -2.15 -1.33 -21.28
C PHE A 425 -1.25 -2.54 -21.58
N GLU A 426 0.07 -2.35 -21.73
CA GLU A 426 1.02 -3.40 -22.12
C GLU A 426 1.55 -4.21 -20.92
N TYR A 427 1.84 -3.60 -19.76
CA TYR A 427 2.14 -4.24 -18.46
C TYR A 427 1.83 -3.26 -17.30
N TRP A 428 1.64 -3.77 -16.07
CA TRP A 428 1.11 -3.01 -14.91
C TRP A 428 2.13 -2.31 -14.00
N THR A 429 1.60 -1.32 -13.29
CA THR A 429 2.07 -0.72 -12.03
C THR A 429 2.30 -1.74 -10.92
N ILE A 430 3.33 -1.46 -10.11
CA ILE A 430 3.73 -2.15 -8.88
C ILE A 430 2.73 -1.80 -7.76
N PRO A 431 1.86 -2.72 -7.28
CA PRO A 431 1.45 -2.67 -5.88
C PRO A 431 2.68 -2.99 -5.03
N ASP A 432 2.85 -2.32 -3.90
CA ASP A 432 3.99 -2.49 -3.00
C ASP A 432 4.47 -3.95 -2.95
N LEU A 433 5.73 -4.17 -3.34
CA LEU A 433 6.50 -5.35 -2.96
C LEU A 433 6.70 -5.28 -1.43
N LYS A 434 5.65 -5.63 -0.70
CA LYS A 434 5.74 -6.07 0.69
C LYS A 434 4.93 -7.36 0.82
N ASN A 435 5.67 -8.46 0.81
CA ASN A 435 5.37 -9.65 1.62
C ASN A 435 4.16 -10.51 1.23
N VAL A 436 3.94 -10.77 -0.05
CA VAL A 436 2.93 -11.79 -0.45
C VAL A 436 3.36 -13.21 -0.06
N ASP A 437 4.67 -13.49 0.04
CA ASP A 437 5.18 -14.78 0.55
C ASP A 437 5.49 -14.76 2.07
N GLU A 438 5.38 -13.62 2.76
CA GLU A 438 5.72 -13.48 4.19
C GLU A 438 4.56 -13.05 5.10
N ASN A 439 3.38 -12.66 4.57
CA ASN A 439 2.24 -12.31 5.41
C ASN A 439 1.34 -13.53 5.68
N PRO A 440 1.45 -14.22 6.85
CA PRO A 440 0.67 -15.42 7.13
C PRO A 440 -0.85 -15.17 7.25
N LEU A 441 -1.26 -13.89 7.32
CA LEU A 441 -2.67 -13.48 7.40
C LEU A 441 -3.33 -13.32 6.03
N PHE A 442 -2.55 -13.21 4.95
CA PHE A 442 -3.07 -12.92 3.61
C PHE A 442 -4.08 -13.96 3.13
N GLY A 443 -5.26 -13.50 2.69
CA GLY A 443 -6.34 -14.35 2.19
C GLY A 443 -6.97 -15.28 3.23
N LYS A 444 -6.63 -15.13 4.52
CA LYS A 444 -7.16 -15.96 5.61
C LYS A 444 -8.51 -15.48 6.09
N LYS A 445 -9.34 -16.41 6.55
CA LYS A 445 -10.63 -16.11 7.16
C LYS A 445 -10.49 -15.88 8.65
N VAL A 446 -10.92 -14.72 9.16
CA VAL A 446 -10.87 -14.38 10.59
C VAL A 446 -12.23 -13.95 11.12
N VAL A 447 -12.59 -14.44 12.31
CA VAL A 447 -13.73 -13.92 13.06
C VAL A 447 -13.24 -13.24 14.34
N PHE A 448 -13.61 -11.97 14.48
CA PHE A 448 -13.36 -11.16 15.67
C PHE A 448 -14.64 -11.03 16.48
N ASP A 449 -14.61 -11.45 17.75
CA ASP A 449 -15.74 -11.32 18.69
C ASP A 449 -15.31 -10.51 19.91
N GLY A 450 -16.18 -9.62 20.38
CA GLY A 450 -15.89 -8.79 21.54
C GLY A 450 -16.88 -7.67 21.81
N ASP A 451 -16.41 -6.63 22.49
CA ASP A 451 -17.27 -5.55 22.97
C ASP A 451 -17.30 -4.31 22.05
N SER A 452 -17.58 -3.13 22.59
CA SER A 452 -17.59 -1.87 21.84
C SER A 452 -16.23 -1.53 21.23
N ILE A 453 -15.13 -2.01 21.81
CA ILE A 453 -13.77 -1.78 21.32
C ILE A 453 -13.52 -2.66 20.08
N CYS A 454 -13.89 -3.95 20.14
CA CYS A 454 -13.92 -4.82 18.96
C CYS A 454 -14.85 -4.27 17.87
N ALA A 455 -16.06 -3.82 18.23
CA ALA A 455 -17.03 -3.22 17.32
C ALA A 455 -16.52 -1.91 16.66
N GLY A 456 -15.40 -1.34 17.13
CA GLY A 456 -14.79 -0.14 16.55
C GLY A 456 -15.46 1.16 16.96
N LEU A 457 -16.13 1.21 18.12
CA LEU A 457 -16.76 2.43 18.61
C LEU A 457 -15.69 3.53 18.76
N GLY A 458 -15.90 4.66 18.10
CA GLY A 458 -15.00 5.81 18.14
C GLY A 458 -14.14 6.04 16.90
N SER A 459 -14.12 5.11 15.93
CA SER A 459 -13.62 5.43 14.60
C SER A 459 -14.73 6.12 13.79
N ALA A 460 -14.43 7.29 13.21
CA ALA A 460 -15.44 8.23 12.72
C ALA A 460 -16.52 7.64 11.78
N MET A 461 -17.76 8.04 12.06
CA MET A 461 -19.01 8.03 11.27
C MET A 461 -19.16 7.08 10.07
N GLY A 462 -20.04 6.07 10.23
CA GLY A 462 -20.91 5.62 9.14
C GLY A 462 -20.75 4.18 8.67
N ASN A 463 -19.66 3.50 9.00
CA ASN A 463 -19.49 2.07 8.74
C ASN A 463 -18.83 1.40 9.95
N TYR A 464 -19.46 0.35 10.48
CA TYR A 464 -18.93 -0.54 11.53
C TYR A 464 -17.73 -1.39 11.03
N GLY A 465 -16.86 -0.80 10.19
CA GLY A 465 -15.73 -1.45 9.52
C GLY A 465 -14.38 -0.78 9.77
N ASN A 466 -14.30 0.24 10.62
CA ASN A 466 -13.06 0.96 10.92
C ASN A 466 -12.62 0.79 12.39
N GLY A 467 -12.82 -0.36 13.04
CA GLY A 467 -12.15 -0.65 14.32
C GLY A 467 -10.71 -1.13 14.11
N TRP A 468 -10.08 -1.69 15.14
CA TRP A 468 -8.84 -2.46 14.94
C TRP A 468 -9.10 -3.71 14.10
N ALA A 469 -10.22 -4.41 14.30
CA ALA A 469 -10.60 -5.60 13.53
C ALA A 469 -10.67 -5.32 12.02
N GLY A 470 -11.32 -4.21 11.64
CA GLY A 470 -11.42 -3.80 10.25
C GLY A 470 -10.08 -3.38 9.64
N ARG A 471 -9.24 -2.65 10.39
CA ARG A 471 -7.88 -2.28 9.94
C ARG A 471 -7.03 -3.51 9.67
N ILE A 472 -7.06 -4.49 10.58
CA ILE A 472 -6.30 -5.73 10.41
C ILE A 472 -6.81 -6.47 9.16
N GLY A 473 -8.13 -6.62 9.05
CA GLY A 473 -8.74 -7.34 7.93
C GLY A 473 -8.40 -6.71 6.58
N VAL A 474 -8.58 -5.39 6.45
CA VAL A 474 -8.28 -4.65 5.21
C VAL A 474 -6.77 -4.64 4.92
N ASN A 475 -5.93 -4.28 5.89
CA ASN A 475 -4.49 -4.10 5.66
C ASN A 475 -3.74 -5.42 5.42
N ASN A 476 -4.35 -6.57 5.74
CA ASN A 476 -3.76 -7.88 5.50
C ASN A 476 -4.57 -8.71 4.49
N GLU A 477 -5.53 -8.11 3.78
CA GLU A 477 -6.37 -8.80 2.79
C GLU A 477 -7.00 -10.09 3.32
N MET A 478 -7.53 -10.03 4.56
CA MET A 478 -8.23 -11.14 5.19
C MET A 478 -9.71 -11.14 4.79
N GLU A 479 -10.31 -12.32 4.70
CA GLU A 479 -11.77 -12.46 4.75
C GLU A 479 -12.20 -12.31 6.21
N TYR A 480 -12.50 -11.09 6.64
CA TYR A 480 -12.75 -10.78 8.05
C TYR A 480 -14.23 -10.59 8.39
N TYR A 481 -14.61 -11.07 9.57
CA TYR A 481 -15.95 -10.93 10.15
C TYR A 481 -15.85 -10.34 11.55
N ASN A 482 -16.23 -9.07 11.70
CA ASN A 482 -16.31 -8.43 13.02
C ASN A 482 -17.72 -8.60 13.58
N VAL A 483 -17.87 -9.50 14.55
CA VAL A 483 -19.13 -9.76 15.27
C VAL A 483 -19.15 -9.12 16.66
N GLY A 484 -18.21 -8.21 16.95
CA GLY A 484 -18.18 -7.45 18.19
C GLY A 484 -19.41 -6.55 18.36
N VAL A 485 -19.91 -6.45 19.59
CA VAL A 485 -21.15 -5.70 19.91
C VAL A 485 -20.93 -4.77 21.09
N SER A 486 -21.37 -3.52 20.96
CA SER A 486 -21.28 -2.54 22.04
C SER A 486 -21.94 -3.02 23.33
N GLY A 487 -21.19 -3.00 24.43
CA GLY A 487 -21.65 -3.46 25.73
C GLY A 487 -21.67 -4.99 25.90
N ALA A 488 -21.06 -5.77 25.00
CA ALA A 488 -20.92 -7.21 25.18
C ALA A 488 -20.19 -7.57 26.48
N CYS A 489 -20.55 -8.71 27.06
CA CYS A 489 -19.84 -9.32 28.18
C CYS A 489 -19.36 -10.71 27.75
N ILE A 490 -18.29 -11.18 28.38
CA ILE A 490 -17.88 -12.58 28.25
C ILE A 490 -18.93 -13.46 28.93
N THR A 491 -19.36 -13.05 30.11
CA THR A 491 -20.30 -13.77 30.96
C THR A 491 -21.70 -13.78 30.38
N ALA A 492 -22.29 -14.98 30.32
CA ALA A 492 -23.65 -15.17 29.88
C ALA A 492 -24.67 -14.66 30.91
N GLU A 493 -25.91 -14.49 30.47
CA GLU A 493 -27.03 -14.02 31.31
C GLU A 493 -26.76 -12.65 31.96
N THR A 494 -26.02 -11.83 31.23
CA THR A 494 -25.87 -10.40 31.48
C THR A 494 -26.86 -9.62 30.62
N TYR A 495 -27.43 -8.56 31.20
CA TYR A 495 -28.56 -7.83 30.60
C TYR A 495 -28.35 -6.33 30.72
N PHE A 496 -28.89 -5.56 29.76
CA PHE A 496 -28.86 -4.10 29.85
C PHE A 496 -29.78 -3.60 30.96
N ASN A 497 -29.28 -2.77 31.88
CA ASN A 497 -30.06 -2.19 32.99
C ASN A 497 -30.84 -3.23 33.83
N ASN A 498 -30.33 -4.47 33.94
CA ASN A 498 -30.99 -5.60 34.60
C ASN A 498 -32.34 -6.02 33.97
N ASP A 499 -32.60 -5.65 32.72
CA ASP A 499 -33.80 -6.04 31.98
C ASP A 499 -33.58 -7.38 31.25
N THR A 500 -34.15 -8.47 31.78
CA THR A 500 -33.99 -9.82 31.23
C THR A 500 -34.54 -10.00 29.81
N SER A 501 -35.34 -9.05 29.32
CA SER A 501 -35.81 -9.04 27.93
C SER A 501 -34.78 -8.47 26.94
N ARG A 502 -33.69 -7.88 27.45
CA ARG A 502 -32.63 -7.22 26.67
C ARG A 502 -31.27 -7.84 26.99
N PRO A 503 -31.02 -9.09 26.55
CA PRO A 503 -29.72 -9.73 26.74
C PRO A 503 -28.61 -8.91 26.09
N ARG A 504 -27.47 -8.83 26.76
CA ARG A 504 -26.23 -8.39 26.13
C ARG A 504 -25.75 -9.46 25.16
N HIS A 505 -24.81 -9.09 24.31
CA HIS A 505 -24.03 -10.06 23.55
C HIS A 505 -23.13 -10.84 24.53
N TRP A 506 -23.21 -12.17 24.49
CA TRP A 506 -22.48 -13.06 25.40
C TRP A 506 -21.42 -13.83 24.62
N ILE A 507 -20.17 -13.38 24.69
CA ILE A 507 -19.07 -13.94 23.89
C ILE A 507 -18.92 -15.45 24.12
N SER A 508 -19.08 -15.92 25.37
CA SER A 508 -19.01 -17.35 25.75
C SER A 508 -20.07 -18.25 25.10
N ARG A 509 -21.23 -17.69 24.69
CA ARG A 509 -22.28 -18.43 23.97
C ARG A 509 -22.30 -18.09 22.49
N TYR A 510 -21.87 -16.90 22.08
CA TYR A 510 -21.89 -16.49 20.68
C TYR A 510 -20.90 -17.28 19.80
N ILE A 511 -19.87 -17.87 20.41
CA ILE A 511 -18.99 -18.84 19.74
C ILE A 511 -19.75 -20.01 19.10
N ASP A 512 -20.94 -20.38 19.60
CA ASP A 512 -21.80 -21.39 18.97
C ASP A 512 -22.32 -20.87 17.60
N THR A 513 -22.79 -19.62 17.54
CA THR A 513 -23.20 -18.95 16.29
C THR A 513 -22.03 -18.76 15.32
N ILE A 514 -20.83 -18.45 15.84
CA ILE A 514 -19.61 -18.35 15.02
C ILE A 514 -19.30 -19.70 14.38
N HIS A 515 -19.43 -20.79 15.13
CA HIS A 515 -19.22 -22.14 14.60
C HIS A 515 -20.24 -22.52 13.52
N GLU A 516 -21.50 -22.14 13.70
CA GLU A 516 -22.54 -22.38 12.69
C GLU A 516 -22.30 -21.61 11.39
N ASN A 517 -21.89 -20.34 11.48
CA ASN A 517 -21.78 -19.45 10.32
C ASN A 517 -20.41 -19.46 9.64
N TYR A 518 -19.35 -19.73 10.40
CA TYR A 518 -17.96 -19.64 9.93
C TYR A 518 -17.13 -20.87 10.34
N PRO A 519 -17.61 -22.11 10.08
CA PRO A 519 -16.96 -23.34 10.54
C PRO A 519 -15.54 -23.56 9.97
N ASP A 520 -15.18 -22.82 8.91
CA ASP A 520 -13.93 -22.89 8.18
C ASP A 520 -13.00 -21.69 8.46
N ALA A 521 -13.23 -20.92 9.54
CA ALA A 521 -12.35 -19.83 9.92
C ALA A 521 -10.91 -20.31 10.19
N ASP A 522 -9.92 -19.58 9.65
CA ASP A 522 -8.50 -19.79 9.93
C ASP A 522 -8.09 -19.17 11.28
N TYR A 523 -8.76 -18.09 11.70
CA TYR A 523 -8.50 -17.38 12.96
C TYR A 523 -9.79 -17.12 13.73
N ILE A 524 -9.76 -17.35 15.05
CA ILE A 524 -10.81 -16.97 15.99
C ILE A 524 -10.18 -16.11 17.08
N ILE A 525 -10.54 -14.82 17.11
CA ILE A 525 -9.94 -13.85 18.02
C ILE A 525 -11.04 -13.27 18.92
N GLY A 526 -10.96 -13.57 20.22
CA GLY A 526 -11.85 -13.03 21.23
C GLY A 526 -11.28 -11.77 21.89
N GLU A 527 -12.14 -10.86 22.32
CA GLU A 527 -11.83 -9.68 23.11
C GLU A 527 -12.94 -9.45 24.14
N GLY A 528 -12.62 -8.96 25.33
CA GLY A 528 -13.66 -8.53 26.28
C GLY A 528 -13.22 -8.52 27.73
N GLY A 529 -14.21 -8.41 28.62
CA GLY A 529 -14.03 -8.31 30.08
C GLY A 529 -14.23 -6.90 30.62
N THR A 530 -14.24 -5.88 29.76
CA THR A 530 -14.49 -4.47 30.15
C THR A 530 -15.86 -4.32 30.81
N ASN A 531 -16.91 -4.80 30.14
CA ASN A 531 -18.27 -4.67 30.65
C ASN A 531 -18.56 -5.67 31.77
N ASP A 532 -17.90 -6.83 31.82
CA ASP A 532 -17.96 -7.75 32.97
C ASP A 532 -17.46 -7.04 34.23
N ALA A 533 -16.29 -6.39 34.16
CA ALA A 533 -15.76 -5.60 35.26
C ALA A 533 -16.73 -4.48 35.68
N ASP A 534 -17.27 -3.73 34.72
CA ASP A 534 -18.20 -2.65 35.04
C ASP A 534 -19.51 -3.15 35.68
N ASN A 535 -20.05 -4.28 35.23
CA ASN A 535 -21.30 -4.84 35.76
C ASN A 535 -21.10 -5.55 37.10
N PHE A 536 -19.95 -6.17 37.34
CA PHE A 536 -19.71 -7.03 38.50
C PHE A 536 -18.87 -6.39 39.60
N TYR A 537 -18.60 -5.08 39.51
CA TYR A 537 -17.80 -4.34 40.50
C TYR A 537 -18.22 -4.60 41.96
N ASN A 538 -19.52 -4.78 42.23
CA ASN A 538 -20.05 -5.06 43.57
C ASN A 538 -20.58 -6.50 43.75
N ASP A 539 -20.31 -7.40 42.80
CA ASP A 539 -20.83 -8.77 42.81
C ASP A 539 -19.70 -9.80 42.69
N PRO A 540 -18.96 -10.07 43.77
CA PRO A 540 -17.85 -11.02 43.74
C PRO A 540 -18.30 -12.46 43.43
N ALA A 541 -19.58 -12.79 43.60
CA ALA A 541 -20.10 -14.10 43.22
C ALA A 541 -20.07 -14.31 41.70
N LYS A 542 -20.19 -13.23 40.91
CA LYS A 542 -20.11 -13.26 39.45
C LYS A 542 -18.71 -13.50 38.90
N LEU A 543 -17.67 -13.45 39.73
CA LEU A 543 -16.33 -13.87 39.32
C LEU A 543 -16.26 -15.38 39.10
N GLY A 544 -16.95 -16.18 39.93
CA GLY A 544 -16.84 -17.63 39.91
C GLY A 544 -15.55 -18.15 40.54
N THR A 545 -15.27 -19.44 40.33
CA THR A 545 -14.06 -20.10 40.86
C THR A 545 -13.11 -20.45 39.73
N PHE A 546 -11.84 -20.07 39.89
CA PHE A 546 -10.77 -20.52 39.00
C PHE A 546 -10.20 -21.84 39.53
N ASP A 547 -10.23 -22.87 38.68
CA ASP A 547 -9.53 -24.13 38.90
C ASP A 547 -8.54 -24.34 37.75
N GLU A 548 -7.25 -24.36 38.06
CA GLU A 548 -6.17 -24.52 37.06
C GLU A 548 -6.13 -25.92 36.45
N ALA A 549 -6.62 -26.93 37.17
CA ALA A 549 -6.50 -28.34 36.78
C ALA A 549 -7.76 -28.91 36.11
N ASP A 550 -8.90 -28.22 36.19
CA ASP A 550 -10.16 -28.71 35.63
C ASP A 550 -10.36 -28.34 34.15
N PHE A 551 -10.26 -29.34 33.26
CA PHE A 551 -10.58 -29.22 31.83
C PHE A 551 -11.87 -29.98 31.44
N THR A 552 -12.56 -30.56 32.42
CA THR A 552 -13.60 -31.56 32.19
C THR A 552 -14.97 -30.94 31.96
N GLY A 553 -15.29 -29.84 32.63
CA GLY A 553 -16.60 -29.17 32.55
C GLY A 553 -17.77 -30.08 32.97
N PRO A 554 -19.03 -29.60 32.88
CA PRO A 554 -19.45 -28.33 32.30
C PRO A 554 -19.02 -27.13 33.16
N PHE A 555 -18.73 -26.01 32.50
CA PHE A 555 -18.36 -24.76 33.17
C PHE A 555 -19.58 -23.85 33.33
N GLU A 556 -19.65 -23.13 34.47
CA GLU A 556 -20.75 -22.21 34.78
C GLU A 556 -20.57 -20.88 34.03
N ASP A 557 -21.13 -20.80 32.81
CA ASP A 557 -20.98 -19.64 31.93
C ASP A 557 -21.69 -18.35 32.39
N THR A 558 -22.40 -18.40 33.52
CA THR A 558 -23.01 -17.25 34.21
C THR A 558 -22.08 -16.58 35.23
N THR A 559 -20.85 -17.10 35.36
CA THR A 559 -19.73 -16.51 36.10
C THR A 559 -18.56 -16.23 35.16
N PHE A 560 -17.70 -15.26 35.48
CA PHE A 560 -16.61 -14.85 34.59
C PHE A 560 -15.61 -15.97 34.30
N TYR A 561 -15.09 -16.65 35.33
CA TYR A 561 -14.17 -17.77 35.14
C TYR A 561 -14.81 -18.91 34.35
N GLY A 562 -16.05 -19.30 34.70
CA GLY A 562 -16.74 -20.37 33.98
C GLY A 562 -17.10 -20.00 32.54
N ALA A 563 -17.40 -18.73 32.26
CA ALA A 563 -17.65 -18.22 30.91
C ALA A 563 -16.38 -18.25 30.05
N MET A 564 -15.24 -17.84 30.61
CA MET A 564 -13.94 -17.95 29.94
C MET A 564 -13.56 -19.41 29.67
N ASP A 565 -13.71 -20.31 30.66
CA ASP A 565 -13.45 -21.74 30.48
C ASP A 565 -14.38 -22.34 29.39
N SER A 566 -15.66 -21.97 29.40
CA SER A 566 -16.64 -22.38 28.38
C SER A 566 -16.23 -21.90 26.99
N TRP A 567 -15.86 -20.62 26.84
CA TRP A 567 -15.41 -20.05 25.57
C TRP A 567 -14.14 -20.76 25.06
N CYS A 568 -13.12 -20.93 25.91
CA CYS A 568 -11.86 -21.58 25.54
C CYS A 568 -12.10 -23.02 25.09
N LYS A 569 -12.87 -23.80 25.87
CA LYS A 569 -13.22 -25.18 25.53
C LYS A 569 -13.95 -25.28 24.20
N LYS A 570 -14.95 -24.42 23.98
CA LYS A 570 -15.72 -24.38 22.73
C LYS A 570 -14.87 -23.97 21.55
N ALA A 571 -14.08 -22.90 21.65
CA ALA A 571 -13.19 -22.44 20.58
C ALA A 571 -12.25 -23.57 20.12
N LEU A 572 -11.55 -24.21 21.07
CA LEU A 572 -10.63 -25.31 20.76
C LEU A 572 -11.32 -26.57 20.20
N THR A 573 -12.56 -26.83 20.63
CA THR A 573 -13.33 -28.00 20.17
C THR A 573 -13.94 -27.77 18.78
N TYR A 574 -14.49 -26.59 18.54
CA TYR A 574 -15.18 -26.22 17.31
C TYR A 574 -14.21 -25.90 16.17
N PHE A 575 -13.05 -25.32 16.49
CA PHE A 575 -12.07 -24.86 15.52
C PHE A 575 -10.68 -25.47 15.75
N PRO A 576 -10.53 -26.81 15.70
CA PRO A 576 -9.28 -27.50 16.05
C PRO A 576 -8.11 -27.20 15.10
N LYS A 577 -8.35 -26.53 13.97
CA LYS A 577 -7.33 -26.12 12.99
C LYS A 577 -7.09 -24.61 12.97
N ALA A 578 -7.98 -23.83 13.57
CA ALA A 578 -7.86 -22.38 13.57
C ALA A 578 -6.78 -21.94 14.56
N LYS A 579 -6.19 -20.80 14.27
CA LYS A 579 -5.38 -20.04 15.22
C LYS A 579 -6.32 -19.30 16.15
N ILE A 580 -6.27 -19.63 17.44
CA ILE A 580 -7.16 -19.07 18.45
C ILE A 580 -6.35 -18.13 19.33
N GLY A 581 -6.87 -16.93 19.56
CA GLY A 581 -6.21 -15.96 20.42
C GLY A 581 -7.21 -15.09 21.17
N PHE A 582 -6.72 -14.42 22.22
CA PHE A 582 -7.52 -13.50 23.01
C PHE A 582 -6.82 -12.14 23.16
N ILE A 583 -7.60 -11.07 23.13
CA ILE A 583 -7.13 -9.69 23.28
C ILE A 583 -7.64 -9.16 24.61
N VAL A 584 -6.69 -8.69 25.43
CA VAL A 584 -6.98 -7.81 26.55
C VAL A 584 -6.85 -6.36 26.07
N ALA A 585 -7.87 -5.54 26.32
CA ALA A 585 -7.95 -4.18 25.82
C ALA A 585 -6.91 -3.23 26.47
N GLN A 586 -6.68 -2.10 25.80
CA GLN A 586 -5.77 -1.03 26.23
C GLN A 586 -6.14 -0.42 27.60
N LYS A 587 -5.21 0.34 28.20
CA LYS A 587 -5.49 1.07 29.44
C LYS A 587 -6.69 2.01 29.27
N MET A 588 -7.54 2.04 30.28
CA MET A 588 -8.73 2.90 30.30
C MET A 588 -8.70 3.81 31.51
N GLY A 589 -9.25 5.00 31.33
CA GLY A 589 -9.34 6.06 32.33
C GLY A 589 -10.58 5.89 33.15
N LEU A 590 -10.82 6.84 34.05
CA LEU A 590 -12.10 6.94 34.74
C LEU A 590 -13.17 7.20 33.67
N GLY A 591 -13.79 6.13 33.15
CA GLY A 591 -14.96 6.25 32.29
C GLY A 591 -16.13 6.87 33.07
N PHE A 592 -17.32 6.89 32.46
CA PHE A 592 -18.55 7.38 33.10
C PHE A 592 -18.84 6.80 34.51
N THR A 593 -18.23 5.65 34.86
CA THR A 593 -18.42 4.94 36.14
C THR A 593 -17.29 5.14 37.16
N GLY A 594 -16.11 5.64 36.78
CA GLY A 594 -15.04 5.98 37.73
C GLY A 594 -14.20 4.82 38.31
N TYR A 595 -14.12 3.65 37.67
CA TYR A 595 -13.38 2.49 38.21
C TYR A 595 -12.40 1.86 37.20
N THR A 596 -11.12 2.23 37.26
CA THR A 596 -10.07 1.66 36.38
C THR A 596 -9.46 0.36 36.90
N LYS A 597 -9.32 0.23 38.24
CA LYS A 597 -8.65 -0.91 38.87
C LYS A 597 -9.37 -2.24 38.63
N ASN A 598 -10.70 -2.24 38.60
CA ASN A 598 -11.47 -3.48 38.41
C ASN A 598 -11.30 -4.08 37.00
N ARG A 599 -11.19 -3.24 35.96
CA ARG A 599 -11.01 -3.73 34.58
C ARG A 599 -9.69 -4.47 34.40
N TYR A 600 -8.61 -3.97 35.00
CA TYR A 600 -7.31 -4.64 35.01
C TYR A 600 -7.38 -6.04 35.64
N ASP A 601 -8.11 -6.19 36.75
CA ASP A 601 -8.26 -7.48 37.42
C ASP A 601 -8.97 -8.49 36.50
N TYR A 602 -10.06 -8.08 35.83
CA TYR A 602 -10.79 -8.92 34.87
C TYR A 602 -9.94 -9.31 33.64
N PHE A 603 -9.11 -8.41 33.14
CA PHE A 603 -8.16 -8.72 32.08
C PHE A 603 -7.10 -9.73 32.53
N THR A 604 -6.57 -9.58 33.76
CA THR A 604 -5.65 -10.55 34.36
C THR A 604 -6.32 -11.91 34.55
N TYR A 605 -7.61 -11.93 34.92
CA TYR A 605 -8.38 -13.17 35.05
C TYR A 605 -8.59 -13.85 33.70
N ALA A 606 -8.90 -13.10 32.64
CA ALA A 606 -9.03 -13.63 31.29
C ALA A 606 -7.71 -14.24 30.80
N GLU A 607 -6.59 -13.53 30.99
CA GLU A 607 -5.24 -14.01 30.65
C GLU A 607 -4.91 -15.30 31.39
N LYS A 608 -5.24 -15.36 32.68
CA LYS A 608 -5.03 -16.55 33.52
C LYS A 608 -5.78 -17.77 32.98
N VAL A 609 -7.03 -17.62 32.55
CA VAL A 609 -7.81 -18.72 31.94
C VAL A 609 -7.25 -19.09 30.57
N CYS A 610 -6.94 -18.11 29.71
CA CYS A 610 -6.37 -18.41 28.39
C CYS A 610 -5.05 -19.19 28.52
N LYS A 611 -4.20 -18.83 29.48
CA LYS A 611 -2.96 -19.56 29.81
C LYS A 611 -3.22 -21.00 30.22
N LYS A 612 -4.23 -21.26 31.07
CA LYS A 612 -4.66 -22.61 31.43
C LYS A 612 -4.99 -23.45 30.18
N TRP A 613 -5.67 -22.85 29.19
CA TRP A 613 -6.07 -23.53 27.95
C TRP A 613 -5.02 -23.51 26.83
N GLY A 614 -3.86 -22.88 27.05
CA GLY A 614 -2.83 -22.72 26.03
C GLY A 614 -3.23 -21.80 24.88
N ILE A 615 -4.18 -20.89 25.10
CA ILE A 615 -4.60 -19.87 24.12
C ILE A 615 -3.70 -18.63 24.30
N PRO A 616 -2.95 -18.21 23.27
CA PRO A 616 -2.15 -16.99 23.32
C PRO A 616 -2.99 -15.74 23.58
N VAL A 617 -2.40 -14.78 24.30
CA VAL A 617 -3.03 -13.51 24.64
C VAL A 617 -2.13 -12.36 24.23
N ILE A 618 -2.70 -11.32 23.61
CA ILE A 618 -2.06 -10.01 23.56
C ILE A 618 -2.66 -9.11 24.63
N ASN A 619 -1.81 -8.67 25.55
CA ASN A 619 -2.19 -7.77 26.64
C ASN A 619 -1.89 -6.32 26.24
N LEU A 620 -2.87 -5.64 25.64
CA LEU A 620 -2.74 -4.23 25.24
C LEU A 620 -2.75 -3.30 26.45
N TRP A 621 -3.24 -3.75 27.60
CA TRP A 621 -3.19 -3.00 28.84
C TRP A 621 -1.74 -2.75 29.24
N ASP A 622 -0.90 -3.78 29.29
CA ASP A 622 0.50 -3.63 29.72
C ASP A 622 1.46 -3.23 28.59
N SER A 623 1.22 -3.71 27.37
CA SER A 623 2.06 -3.42 26.19
C SER A 623 1.71 -2.12 25.45
N GLY A 624 0.64 -1.43 25.87
CA GLY A 624 0.14 -0.19 25.27
C GLY A 624 0.78 1.09 25.80
N GLN A 625 1.11 2.02 24.89
CA GLN A 625 1.48 3.40 25.23
C GLN A 625 0.25 4.30 25.45
N LEU A 626 -0.93 3.82 25.05
CA LEU A 626 -2.17 4.55 25.19
C LEU A 626 -2.57 4.60 26.66
N ARG A 627 -2.57 5.83 27.19
CA ARG A 627 -2.84 6.15 28.59
C ARG A 627 -3.75 7.36 28.66
N PRO A 628 -5.01 7.22 29.09
CA PRO A 628 -5.96 8.32 29.13
C PRO A 628 -5.71 9.30 30.30
N ASP A 629 -4.81 8.99 31.23
CA ASP A 629 -4.31 9.95 32.21
C ASP A 629 -3.19 10.86 31.66
N VAL A 630 -2.74 10.64 30.42
CA VAL A 630 -1.77 11.49 29.73
C VAL A 630 -2.52 12.44 28.81
N GLU A 631 -2.31 13.74 29.01
CA GLU A 631 -3.05 14.82 28.32
C GLU A 631 -2.92 14.76 26.79
N SER A 632 -1.80 14.29 26.26
CA SER A 632 -1.61 14.11 24.80
C SER A 632 -2.49 13.01 24.21
N ASN A 633 -2.95 12.06 25.02
CA ASN A 633 -3.76 10.93 24.55
C ASN A 633 -5.25 11.19 24.75
N TYR A 634 -5.62 11.99 25.76
CA TYR A 634 -7.00 12.26 26.12
C TYR A 634 -7.13 13.62 26.79
N ASN A 635 -8.14 14.38 26.35
CA ASN A 635 -8.55 15.60 27.03
C ASN A 635 -10.09 15.58 27.21
N PRO A 636 -10.58 15.64 28.46
CA PRO A 636 -12.01 15.50 28.76
C PRO A 636 -12.87 16.67 28.25
N THR A 637 -12.25 17.76 27.79
CA THR A 637 -12.97 18.88 27.14
C THR A 637 -13.46 18.49 25.75
N TYR A 638 -12.76 17.59 25.06
CA TYR A 638 -13.08 17.12 23.72
C TYR A 638 -13.73 15.73 23.81
N ASN A 639 -14.99 15.71 24.25
CA ASN A 639 -15.70 14.50 24.66
C ASN A 639 -16.58 13.86 23.58
N THR A 640 -16.44 14.28 22.32
CA THR A 640 -17.12 13.66 21.18
C THR A 640 -16.08 13.05 20.25
N ILE A 641 -16.46 12.01 19.52
CA ILE A 641 -15.57 11.35 18.55
C ILE A 641 -14.96 12.38 17.58
N GLN A 642 -15.79 13.28 17.04
CA GLN A 642 -15.37 14.29 16.10
C GLN A 642 -14.36 15.25 16.73
N THR A 643 -14.68 15.85 17.88
CA THR A 643 -13.82 16.88 18.47
C THR A 643 -12.51 16.30 18.99
N ALA A 644 -12.54 15.09 19.54
CA ALA A 644 -11.33 14.39 19.96
C ALA A 644 -10.41 14.06 18.78
N THR A 645 -10.99 13.60 17.66
CA THR A 645 -10.25 13.28 16.44
C THR A 645 -9.63 14.55 15.82
N GLU A 646 -10.40 15.63 15.69
CA GLU A 646 -9.91 16.91 15.13
C GLU A 646 -8.69 17.49 15.90
N HIS A 647 -8.53 17.10 17.17
CA HIS A 647 -7.43 17.54 18.03
C HIS A 647 -6.34 16.46 18.24
N GLY A 648 -6.40 15.34 17.49
CA GLY A 648 -5.38 14.30 17.52
C GLY A 648 -5.36 13.43 18.79
N TYR A 649 -6.41 13.45 19.60
CA TYR A 649 -6.46 12.61 20.81
C TYR A 649 -6.75 11.15 20.46
N SER A 650 -6.11 10.23 21.18
CA SER A 650 -6.30 8.78 21.02
C SER A 650 -7.60 8.26 21.65
N TYR A 651 -8.14 8.96 22.65
CA TYR A 651 -9.41 8.62 23.30
C TYR A 651 -10.39 9.78 23.14
N TYR A 652 -11.69 9.47 23.04
CA TYR A 652 -12.74 10.51 23.09
C TYR A 652 -13.51 10.54 24.41
N ASP A 653 -13.59 9.44 25.16
CA ASP A 653 -14.29 9.37 26.45
C ASP A 653 -13.45 8.73 27.57
N GLY A 654 -12.14 8.62 27.36
CA GLY A 654 -11.20 7.98 28.29
C GLY A 654 -11.27 6.45 28.29
N GLN A 655 -12.16 5.83 27.52
CA GLN A 655 -12.28 4.37 27.40
C GLN A 655 -12.14 3.93 25.94
N HIS A 656 -12.98 4.49 25.08
CA HIS A 656 -13.03 4.19 23.67
C HIS A 656 -12.05 5.06 22.89
N LEU A 657 -11.46 4.42 21.89
CA LEU A 657 -10.44 5.02 21.05
C LEU A 657 -11.07 5.84 19.92
N THR A 658 -10.41 6.92 19.53
CA THR A 658 -10.66 7.58 18.25
C THR A 658 -10.07 6.75 17.11
N ALA A 659 -10.24 7.21 15.85
CA ALA A 659 -9.51 6.64 14.72
C ALA A 659 -7.98 6.58 14.98
N TYR A 660 -7.39 7.65 15.50
CA TYR A 660 -5.96 7.69 15.87
C TYR A 660 -5.59 6.64 16.91
N GLY A 661 -6.42 6.45 17.94
CA GLY A 661 -6.17 5.42 18.94
C GLY A 661 -6.19 4.01 18.33
N TYR A 662 -7.13 3.73 17.43
CA TYR A 662 -7.17 2.46 16.70
C TYR A 662 -5.96 2.28 15.78
N ASP A 663 -5.46 3.34 15.13
CA ASP A 663 -4.23 3.29 14.32
C ASP A 663 -3.01 2.88 15.15
N VAL A 664 -2.97 3.22 16.45
CA VAL A 664 -1.87 2.84 17.35
C VAL A 664 -1.91 1.36 17.76
N ILE A 665 -3.09 0.79 18.01
CA ILE A 665 -3.19 -0.59 18.52
C ILE A 665 -3.26 -1.66 17.41
N SER A 666 -3.79 -1.32 16.23
CA SER A 666 -4.01 -2.29 15.15
C SER A 666 -2.72 -2.95 14.63
N PRO A 667 -1.59 -2.23 14.45
CA PRO A 667 -0.33 -2.84 14.05
C PRO A 667 0.22 -3.83 15.08
N LYS A 668 0.01 -3.56 16.38
CA LYS A 668 0.45 -4.45 17.47
C LYS A 668 -0.34 -5.77 17.46
N ILE A 669 -1.65 -5.67 17.30
CA ILE A 669 -2.53 -6.85 17.19
C ILE A 669 -2.18 -7.62 15.91
N THR A 670 -1.95 -6.94 14.79
CA THR A 670 -1.51 -7.57 13.53
C THR A 670 -0.21 -8.35 13.73
N ALA A 671 0.81 -7.74 14.33
CA ALA A 671 2.10 -8.38 14.56
C ALA A 671 1.95 -9.63 15.45
N TRP A 672 1.16 -9.54 16.52
CA TRP A 672 0.85 -10.70 17.37
C TRP A 672 0.08 -11.79 16.62
N MET A 673 -0.94 -11.45 15.83
CA MET A 673 -1.68 -12.43 15.03
C MET A 673 -0.79 -13.20 14.05
N LYS A 674 0.25 -12.55 13.50
CA LYS A 674 1.24 -13.21 12.63
C LYS A 674 2.12 -14.24 13.36
N THR A 675 2.15 -14.22 14.70
CA THR A 675 2.92 -15.19 15.50
C THR A 675 2.10 -16.40 15.93
N LEU A 676 0.78 -16.38 15.75
CA LEU A 676 -0.11 -17.51 16.09
C LEU A 676 0.11 -18.68 15.14
#